data_AF-A0A317EAL9-F1
#
_entry.id   AF-A0A317EAL9-F1
#
_cell.length_a   1.000
_cell.length_b   1.000
_cell.length_c   1.000
_cell.angle_alpha   90.00
_cell.angle_beta   90.00
_cell.angle_gamma   90.00
#
_symmetry.space_group_name_H-M   'P 1'
#
loop_
_entity.id
_entity.type
_entity.pdbx_description
1 polymer ?
#
loop_
_entity_poly.entity_id
_entity_poly.type
_entity_poly.pdbx_seq_one_letter_code
_entity_poly.pdbx_strand_id
1 'polypeptide(L)'
;MADVEIEAGAPAGATPVPPSSSARLGPLMRLVLAPVFMVGRIFKALFRALLRASREDATNLAAYLSFTGLLSLFPFLIALAALAGSLGTANSAQQAVQALFTFLPEDVAKTLAPAVRQVLLSGQKSDLLTIGVVVTLFTAGNGIAALRVALNRAYGAVEHRHFLVQQAIHLSLVLLGAVVMIGISFAVILGPQVWDWLVKPYAPRSWSRPLWDFARYGTGTLMVFASLVFMHWALPARRLKIRLVLAGSALTTLGWIACASLFSLFLRNVGNYNVTYGSLGSIVVVLVFFYASATLLLIGAHFNVALFSIEPASPPSPQPNLSMGAIRERGLRALRSVFRRTMTMDRQTQHTAFAGRLVIIGFGSIGQGVLPLILRHIDMPADRITIVTAEEQGAAVAAEYGVTFIKEPLTRDNYASLLTPLIGRGDFILNLSVDVSSLALVEFAHGRDALYLDTCIEPWAGGYTDTSLSASARSNYGLREQALALKAKYPGGPTAVLTHGANPGHVSHLVKQGLLDIAAASNHPAAVPTSREGWAALARDLGIKVIHIAERDSQKANIPRAIGEFVNTWSIDGFVGEGCQPAELGWGTHERHFPADGARHDYGAGAAIYLKRPGASVRIRTWTPMEGPFHGFLITHSEAISLADYLSVSENGETVYRPTSHYAYHPSDDAVMSVHELAGKNWKMQDRKRLMRDEIVSGYDELGVLLAGHAKGAYWLGSHLDIHTARTLAPHNGATTLQVTSSVLAGLVWAIENPRKGVIEPEEMDFARCLAIAGEYWGPRVGVFTDWTPLDDRAQLFEEDLDTEDPWQFKNIRVI
;
A
#
# COMPACT_ATOMS: atom_id res chain seq x y z
N MET A 1 22.22 -54.65 -50.26
CA MET A 1 23.64 -54.41 -50.58
C MET A 1 23.80 -52.92 -50.63
N ALA A 2 24.22 -52.28 -49.54
CA ALA A 2 25.59 -52.26 -49.05
C ALA A 2 26.51 -51.61 -50.10
N ASP A 3 27.04 -50.43 -49.75
CA ASP A 3 28.47 -50.07 -49.77
C ASP A 3 28.64 -48.57 -50.06
N VAL A 4 29.06 -47.72 -49.12
CA VAL A 4 30.34 -47.64 -48.35
C VAL A 4 31.43 -46.92 -49.15
N GLU A 5 31.90 -45.78 -48.61
CA GLU A 5 33.30 -45.31 -48.42
C GLU A 5 33.32 -43.77 -48.28
N ILE A 6 33.78 -43.08 -47.23
CA ILE A 6 34.92 -43.13 -46.26
C ILE A 6 35.87 -41.93 -46.49
N GLU A 7 36.01 -41.17 -45.39
CA GLU A 7 37.12 -40.41 -44.80
C GLU A 7 38.48 -40.19 -45.51
N ALA A 8 39.01 -38.97 -45.26
CA ALA A 8 40.38 -38.67 -44.78
C ALA A 8 40.38 -37.23 -44.21
N GLY A 9 41.08 -36.77 -43.16
CA GLY A 9 42.09 -37.32 -42.26
C GLY A 9 42.42 -36.28 -41.14
N ALA A 10 43.10 -36.71 -40.08
CA ALA A 10 43.50 -35.91 -38.89
C ALA A 10 44.83 -35.14 -39.09
N PRO A 11 45.29 -34.27 -38.15
CA PRO A 11 46.09 -34.78 -37.01
C PRO A 11 46.08 -33.98 -35.67
N ALA A 12 46.42 -34.72 -34.60
CA ALA A 12 47.26 -34.42 -33.42
C ALA A 12 46.93 -33.31 -32.38
N GLY A 13 46.81 -33.75 -31.11
CA GLY A 13 47.51 -33.14 -29.96
C GLY A 13 46.67 -32.66 -28.76
N ALA A 14 46.47 -33.51 -27.74
CA ALA A 14 46.40 -33.12 -26.32
C ALA A 14 46.35 -34.36 -25.39
N THR A 15 47.16 -34.38 -24.34
CA THR A 15 47.31 -35.44 -23.34
C THR A 15 46.13 -35.51 -22.36
N PRO A 16 45.78 -36.69 -21.80
CA PRO A 16 44.70 -36.81 -20.81
C PRO A 16 45.19 -36.51 -19.39
N VAL A 17 44.49 -35.61 -18.70
CA VAL A 17 44.63 -35.33 -17.25
C VAL A 17 43.84 -36.39 -16.46
N PRO A 18 44.35 -36.96 -15.36
CA PRO A 18 43.63 -37.97 -14.59
C PRO A 18 42.52 -37.34 -13.72
N PRO A 19 41.41 -38.05 -13.45
CA PRO A 19 40.32 -37.52 -12.65
C PRO A 19 40.72 -37.42 -11.17
N SER A 20 40.42 -36.27 -10.57
CA SER A 20 40.67 -35.98 -9.16
C SER A 20 39.81 -36.86 -8.24
N SER A 21 40.48 -37.46 -7.25
CA SER A 21 39.90 -38.29 -6.20
C SER A 21 39.13 -37.43 -5.18
N SER A 22 37.80 -37.44 -5.25
CA SER A 22 36.98 -37.00 -4.12
C SER A 22 36.81 -38.17 -3.13
N ALA A 23 37.55 -38.09 -2.03
CA ALA A 23 37.49 -39.06 -0.94
C ALA A 23 36.05 -39.16 -0.37
N ARG A 24 35.41 -40.31 -0.55
CA ARG A 24 34.12 -40.62 0.10
C ARG A 24 34.38 -40.96 1.57
N LEU A 25 33.94 -40.08 2.46
CA LEU A 25 33.96 -40.29 3.91
C LEU A 25 33.13 -41.54 4.28
N GLY A 26 33.72 -42.46 5.06
CA GLY A 26 33.12 -43.73 5.47
C GLY A 26 31.93 -43.60 6.44
N PRO A 27 31.11 -44.67 6.61
CA PRO A 27 29.86 -44.66 7.37
C PRO A 27 30.01 -44.33 8.86
N LEU A 28 31.15 -44.71 9.48
CA LEU A 28 31.43 -44.40 10.89
C LEU A 28 31.61 -42.89 11.14
N MET A 29 32.26 -42.19 10.20
CA MET A 29 32.51 -40.75 10.30
C MET A 29 31.24 -39.91 10.12
N ARG A 30 30.25 -40.44 9.36
CA ARG A 30 28.90 -39.86 9.27
C ARG A 30 28.12 -39.96 10.57
N LEU A 31 28.29 -41.04 11.34
CA LEU A 31 27.61 -41.22 12.63
C LEU A 31 28.16 -40.26 13.70
N VAL A 32 29.47 -40.01 13.69
CA VAL A 32 30.15 -39.11 14.64
C VAL A 32 29.93 -37.62 14.31
N LEU A 33 29.85 -37.26 13.03
CA LEU A 33 29.66 -35.86 12.61
C LEU A 33 28.17 -35.44 12.48
N ALA A 34 27.23 -36.39 12.38
CA ALA A 34 25.80 -36.10 12.27
C ALA A 34 25.25 -35.20 13.41
N PRO A 35 25.63 -35.37 14.69
CA PRO A 35 25.21 -34.48 15.77
C PRO A 35 25.71 -33.04 15.58
N VAL A 36 26.96 -32.87 15.14
CA VAL A 36 27.58 -31.54 14.92
C VAL A 36 26.89 -30.78 13.78
N PHE A 37 26.58 -31.48 12.67
CA PHE A 37 25.83 -30.89 11.56
C PHE A 37 24.37 -30.57 11.93
N MET A 38 23.75 -31.39 12.79
CA MET A 38 22.39 -31.15 13.29
C MET A 38 22.31 -29.92 14.20
N VAL A 39 23.27 -29.76 15.11
CA VAL A 39 23.38 -28.58 15.99
C VAL A 39 23.62 -27.31 15.17
N GLY A 40 24.54 -27.34 14.18
CA GLY A 40 24.78 -26.21 13.29
C GLY A 40 23.53 -25.81 12.47
N ARG A 41 22.73 -26.78 12.04
CA ARG A 41 21.47 -26.54 11.33
C ARG A 41 20.41 -25.88 12.23
N ILE A 42 20.28 -26.33 13.48
CA ILE A 42 19.35 -25.75 14.45
C ILE A 42 19.75 -24.30 14.77
N PHE A 43 21.03 -24.04 15.03
CA PHE A 43 21.52 -22.70 15.31
C PHE A 43 21.30 -21.74 14.13
N LYS A 44 21.59 -22.19 12.90
CA LYS A 44 21.32 -21.41 11.68
C LYS A 44 19.82 -21.19 11.44
N ALA A 45 18.96 -22.14 11.82
CA ALA A 45 17.51 -21.97 11.74
C ALA A 45 17.02 -20.95 12.79
N LEU A 46 17.55 -20.99 14.01
CA LEU A 46 17.22 -20.03 15.07
C LEU A 46 17.65 -18.61 14.70
N PHE A 47 18.88 -18.43 14.21
CA PHE A 47 19.36 -17.12 13.76
C PHE A 47 18.51 -16.55 12.62
N ARG A 48 18.14 -17.38 11.64
CA ARG A 48 17.21 -16.98 10.57
C ARG A 48 15.81 -16.67 11.10
N ALA A 49 15.33 -17.40 12.10
CA ALA A 49 14.05 -17.16 12.73
C ALA A 49 14.01 -15.79 13.41
N LEU A 50 15.06 -15.40 14.13
CA LEU A 50 15.17 -14.09 14.77
C LEU A 50 15.23 -12.95 13.76
N LEU A 51 16.05 -13.09 12.71
CA LEU A 51 16.10 -12.09 11.62
C LEU A 51 14.75 -11.94 10.92
N ARG A 52 14.05 -13.05 10.69
CA ARG A 52 12.73 -13.04 10.07
C ARG A 52 11.66 -12.45 10.99
N ALA A 53 11.68 -12.80 12.26
CA ALA A 53 10.81 -12.23 13.28
C ALA A 53 10.98 -10.70 13.35
N SER A 54 12.22 -10.20 13.24
CA SER A 54 12.49 -8.76 13.18
C SER A 54 11.98 -8.12 11.88
N ARG A 55 12.13 -8.77 10.73
CA ARG A 55 11.65 -8.25 9.42
C ARG A 55 10.14 -8.24 9.28
N GLU A 56 9.45 -9.17 9.96
CA GLU A 56 7.99 -9.32 9.91
C GLU A 56 7.30 -8.69 11.14
N ASP A 57 7.97 -7.78 11.85
CA ASP A 57 7.46 -7.02 13.01
C ASP A 57 6.86 -7.88 14.13
N ALA A 58 7.48 -9.03 14.42
CA ALA A 58 7.01 -9.96 15.46
C ALA A 58 6.92 -9.32 16.85
N THR A 59 7.73 -8.29 17.14
CA THR A 59 7.65 -7.53 18.40
C THR A 59 6.38 -6.70 18.49
N ASN A 60 5.99 -6.01 17.40
CA ASN A 60 4.75 -5.24 17.37
C ASN A 60 3.53 -6.19 17.42
N LEU A 61 3.60 -7.32 16.71
CA LEU A 61 2.58 -8.36 16.79
C LEU A 61 2.51 -8.97 18.21
N ALA A 62 3.64 -9.16 18.89
CA ALA A 62 3.66 -9.62 20.28
C ALA A 62 3.05 -8.60 21.26
N ALA A 63 3.23 -7.30 21.03
CA ALA A 63 2.58 -6.24 21.81
C ALA A 63 1.06 -6.20 21.57
N TYR A 64 0.64 -6.34 20.31
CA TYR A 64 -0.76 -6.49 19.96
C TYR A 64 -1.38 -7.75 20.62
N LEU A 65 -0.68 -8.88 20.60
CA LEU A 65 -1.10 -10.13 21.25
C LEU A 65 -1.16 -10.03 22.77
N SER A 66 -0.22 -9.33 23.41
CA SER A 66 -0.22 -9.19 24.87
C SER A 66 -1.37 -8.32 25.34
N PHE A 67 -1.65 -7.22 24.64
CA PHE A 67 -2.77 -6.34 24.94
C PHE A 67 -4.12 -7.02 24.71
N THR A 68 -4.32 -7.60 23.53
CA THR A 68 -5.58 -8.33 23.22
C THR A 68 -5.75 -9.58 24.06
N GLY A 69 -4.66 -10.26 24.41
CA GLY A 69 -4.64 -11.39 25.34
C GLY A 69 -5.06 -10.99 26.75
N LEU A 70 -4.57 -9.85 27.26
CA LEU A 70 -5.00 -9.32 28.55
C LEU A 70 -6.49 -8.97 28.55
N LEU A 71 -6.99 -8.31 27.51
CA LEU A 71 -8.42 -7.99 27.39
C LEU A 71 -9.30 -9.25 27.27
N SER A 72 -8.80 -10.27 26.59
CA SER A 72 -9.51 -11.55 26.40
C SER A 72 -9.45 -12.46 27.62
N LEU A 73 -8.56 -12.18 28.59
CA LEU A 73 -8.42 -12.96 29.81
C LEU A 73 -9.71 -12.93 30.63
N PHE A 74 -10.34 -11.77 30.81
CA PHE A 74 -11.54 -11.66 31.65
C PHE A 74 -12.74 -12.42 31.05
N PRO A 75 -13.10 -12.26 29.76
CA PRO A 75 -14.13 -13.07 29.13
C PRO A 75 -13.82 -14.58 29.14
N PHE A 76 -12.56 -14.97 28.96
CA PHE A 76 -12.13 -16.37 29.06
C PHE A 76 -12.38 -16.95 30.45
N LEU A 77 -12.07 -16.19 31.51
CA LEU A 77 -12.27 -16.61 32.88
C LEU A 77 -13.76 -16.74 33.26
N ILE A 78 -14.61 -15.86 32.72
CA ILE A 78 -16.07 -15.98 32.85
C ILE A 78 -16.55 -17.27 32.18
N ALA A 79 -16.06 -17.56 30.96
CA ALA A 79 -16.39 -18.80 30.25
C ALA A 79 -15.93 -20.06 31.01
N LEU A 80 -14.73 -20.01 31.61
CA LEU A 80 -14.20 -21.08 32.46
C LEU A 80 -15.08 -21.31 33.70
N ALA A 81 -15.50 -20.24 34.38
CA ALA A 81 -16.39 -20.32 35.54
C ALA A 81 -17.76 -20.90 35.17
N ALA A 82 -18.34 -20.46 34.05
CA ALA A 82 -19.59 -20.99 33.53
C ALA A 82 -19.50 -22.49 33.19
N LEU A 83 -18.40 -22.92 32.54
CA LEU A 83 -18.17 -24.33 32.23
C LEU A 83 -17.98 -25.17 33.50
N ALA A 84 -17.20 -24.69 34.47
CA ALA A 84 -17.01 -25.37 35.75
C ALA A 84 -18.33 -25.49 36.55
N GLY A 85 -19.17 -24.45 36.53
CA GLY A 85 -20.51 -24.46 37.14
C GLY A 85 -21.48 -25.42 36.47
N SER A 86 -21.34 -25.66 35.15
CA SER A 86 -22.15 -26.66 34.45
C SER A 86 -21.76 -28.11 34.78
N LEU A 87 -20.52 -28.35 35.25
CA LEU A 87 -19.98 -29.68 35.54
C LEU A 87 -19.99 -30.04 37.04
N GLY A 88 -20.32 -29.11 37.95
CA GLY A 88 -20.25 -29.31 39.40
C GLY A 88 -21.37 -28.63 40.20
N THR A 89 -21.42 -28.88 41.51
CA THR A 89 -22.38 -28.20 42.42
C THR A 89 -22.01 -26.71 42.58
N ALA A 90 -22.99 -25.82 42.82
CA ALA A 90 -22.80 -24.36 42.94
C ALA A 90 -21.63 -23.91 43.85
N ASN A 91 -21.27 -24.71 44.85
CA ASN A 91 -20.13 -24.48 45.75
C ASN A 91 -18.76 -24.54 45.04
N SER A 92 -18.60 -25.42 44.04
CA SER A 92 -17.34 -25.56 43.29
C SER A 92 -17.08 -24.39 42.34
N ALA A 93 -18.14 -23.83 41.76
CA ALA A 93 -18.05 -22.65 40.90
C ALA A 93 -17.70 -21.39 41.69
N GLN A 94 -18.30 -21.20 42.88
CA GLN A 94 -17.92 -20.13 43.80
C GLN A 94 -16.46 -20.23 44.24
N GLN A 95 -15.98 -21.43 44.59
CA GLN A 95 -14.58 -21.63 44.98
C GLN A 95 -13.60 -21.33 43.83
N ALA A 96 -13.92 -21.74 42.59
CA ALA A 96 -13.09 -21.43 41.42
C ALA A 96 -13.01 -19.92 41.16
N VAL A 97 -14.11 -19.19 41.34
CA VAL A 97 -14.18 -17.74 41.18
C VAL A 97 -13.48 -16.99 42.31
N GLN A 98 -13.56 -17.49 43.54
CA GLN A 98 -12.84 -16.92 44.66
C GLN A 98 -11.33 -17.12 44.51
N ALA A 99 -10.89 -18.31 44.07
CA ALA A 99 -9.50 -18.58 43.72
C ALA A 99 -9.01 -17.63 42.61
N LEU A 100 -9.85 -17.36 41.60
CA LEU A 100 -9.52 -16.44 40.53
C LEU A 100 -9.32 -14.99 41.02
N PHE A 101 -10.23 -14.49 41.87
CA PHE A 101 -10.14 -13.14 42.42
C PHE A 101 -8.97 -12.96 43.39
N THR A 102 -8.41 -14.05 43.92
CA THR A 102 -7.23 -13.99 44.79
C THR A 102 -5.96 -13.58 44.02
N PHE A 103 -5.93 -13.75 42.69
CA PHE A 103 -4.81 -13.36 41.83
C PHE A 103 -4.99 -11.98 41.18
N LEU A 104 -6.15 -11.35 41.34
CA LEU A 104 -6.47 -10.04 40.76
C LEU A 104 -6.28 -8.93 41.81
N PRO A 105 -5.88 -7.71 41.40
CA PRO A 105 -5.91 -6.56 42.29
C PRO A 105 -7.32 -6.37 42.87
N GLU A 106 -7.38 -5.94 44.14
CA GLU A 106 -8.64 -5.88 44.90
C GLU A 106 -9.72 -5.02 44.20
N ASP A 107 -9.33 -3.92 43.56
CA ASP A 107 -10.23 -3.03 42.83
C ASP A 107 -10.80 -3.67 41.54
N VAL A 108 -9.97 -4.47 40.84
CA VAL A 108 -10.38 -5.21 39.65
C VAL A 108 -11.32 -6.36 40.03
N ALA A 109 -10.99 -7.06 41.11
CA ALA A 109 -11.83 -8.12 41.66
C ALA A 109 -13.21 -7.58 42.11
N LYS A 110 -13.25 -6.44 42.80
CA LYS A 110 -14.50 -5.77 43.22
C LYS A 110 -15.39 -5.39 42.05
N THR A 111 -14.79 -4.95 40.93
CA THR A 111 -15.51 -4.55 39.71
C THR A 111 -16.10 -5.76 38.97
N LEU A 112 -15.37 -6.89 38.93
CA LEU A 112 -15.75 -8.06 38.15
C LEU A 112 -16.56 -9.11 38.92
N ALA A 113 -16.44 -9.15 40.25
CA ALA A 113 -17.15 -10.10 41.11
C ALA A 113 -18.67 -10.09 40.91
N PRO A 114 -19.35 -8.93 40.76
CA PRO A 114 -20.79 -8.91 40.48
C PRO A 114 -21.14 -9.60 39.16
N ALA A 115 -20.41 -9.33 38.07
CA ALA A 115 -20.68 -9.92 36.76
C ALA A 115 -20.44 -11.44 36.74
N VAL A 116 -19.36 -11.90 37.36
CA VAL A 116 -19.05 -13.35 37.45
C VAL A 116 -20.07 -14.07 38.34
N ARG A 117 -20.44 -13.49 39.49
CA ARG A 117 -21.47 -14.06 40.38
C ARG A 117 -22.84 -14.07 39.72
N GLN A 118 -23.18 -13.06 38.92
CA GLN A 118 -24.42 -13.04 38.15
C GLN A 118 -24.48 -14.21 37.16
N VAL A 119 -23.39 -14.53 36.46
CA VAL A 119 -23.34 -15.69 35.56
C VAL A 119 -23.43 -17.02 36.32
N LEU A 120 -22.82 -17.11 37.50
CA LEU A 120 -22.79 -18.35 38.29
C LEU A 120 -24.06 -18.63 39.11
N LEU A 121 -24.70 -17.61 39.67
CA LEU A 121 -25.86 -17.76 40.57
C LEU A 121 -27.19 -17.81 39.81
N SER A 122 -27.20 -17.43 38.52
CA SER A 122 -28.40 -17.40 37.69
C SER A 122 -28.67 -18.74 37.03
N GLY A 123 -28.80 -19.81 37.82
CA GLY A 123 -29.34 -21.10 37.37
C GLY A 123 -30.82 -21.06 36.94
N GLN A 124 -31.39 -19.87 36.69
CA GLN A 124 -32.76 -19.69 36.22
C GLN A 124 -32.80 -19.00 34.86
N LYS A 125 -33.30 -19.78 33.88
CA LYS A 125 -33.84 -19.42 32.57
C LYS A 125 -34.15 -17.92 32.39
N SER A 126 -33.27 -17.18 31.73
CA SER A 126 -33.65 -15.93 31.06
C SER A 126 -32.93 -15.81 29.71
N ASP A 127 -33.66 -15.43 28.66
CA ASP A 127 -33.14 -15.30 27.29
C ASP A 127 -32.00 -14.27 27.17
N LEU A 128 -31.88 -13.37 28.16
CA LEU A 128 -30.80 -12.38 28.28
C LEU A 128 -29.44 -12.99 28.67
N LEU A 129 -29.41 -14.12 29.39
CA LEU A 129 -28.16 -14.82 29.75
C LEU A 129 -27.52 -15.51 28.54
N THR A 130 -28.33 -16.03 27.62
CA THR A 130 -27.83 -16.66 26.37
C THR A 130 -27.07 -15.63 25.52
N ILE A 131 -27.59 -14.40 25.42
CA ILE A 131 -26.94 -13.30 24.70
C ILE A 131 -25.64 -12.90 25.40
N GLY A 132 -25.64 -12.74 26.73
CA GLY A 132 -24.45 -12.39 27.51
C GLY A 132 -23.32 -13.43 27.43
N VAL A 133 -23.65 -14.73 27.44
CA VAL A 133 -22.69 -15.81 27.24
C VAL A 133 -22.15 -15.80 25.80
N VAL A 134 -22.98 -15.60 24.79
CA VAL A 134 -22.54 -15.49 23.38
C VAL A 134 -21.62 -14.29 23.19
N VAL A 135 -21.94 -13.13 23.75
CA VAL A 135 -21.11 -11.91 23.69
C VAL A 135 -19.78 -12.11 24.43
N THR A 136 -19.79 -12.80 25.56
CA THR A 136 -18.58 -13.11 26.34
C THR A 136 -17.66 -14.08 25.57
N LEU A 137 -18.23 -15.13 24.99
CA LEU A 137 -17.50 -16.10 24.16
C LEU A 137 -16.98 -15.46 22.86
N PHE A 138 -17.75 -14.56 22.27
CA PHE A 138 -17.33 -13.76 21.11
C PHE A 138 -16.12 -12.88 21.46
N THR A 139 -16.20 -12.15 22.58
CA THR A 139 -15.12 -11.28 23.06
C THR A 139 -13.88 -12.08 23.48
N ALA A 140 -14.03 -13.26 24.08
CA ALA A 140 -12.92 -14.17 24.38
C ALA A 140 -12.21 -14.66 23.09
N GLY A 141 -12.95 -14.79 22.00
CA GLY A 141 -12.44 -15.16 20.68
C GLY A 141 -11.50 -14.11 20.06
N ASN A 142 -11.54 -12.85 20.51
CA ASN A 142 -10.70 -11.77 19.96
C ASN A 142 -9.20 -12.02 20.17
N GLY A 143 -8.80 -12.56 21.32
CA GLY A 143 -7.40 -12.94 21.57
C GLY A 143 -6.93 -14.08 20.65
N ILE A 144 -7.81 -15.04 20.35
CA ILE A 144 -7.53 -16.11 19.39
C ILE A 144 -7.49 -15.58 17.96
N ALA A 145 -8.34 -14.61 17.62
CA ALA A 145 -8.32 -13.93 16.33
C ALA A 145 -7.00 -13.17 16.12
N ALA A 146 -6.52 -12.47 17.15
CA ALA A 146 -5.23 -11.82 17.15
C ALA A 146 -4.08 -12.83 16.96
N LEU A 147 -4.12 -13.96 17.68
CA LEU A 147 -3.15 -15.04 17.55
C LEU A 147 -3.13 -15.64 16.14
N ARG A 148 -4.30 -15.82 15.54
CA ARG A 148 -4.44 -16.30 14.15
C ARG A 148 -3.79 -15.33 13.17
N VAL A 149 -4.03 -14.02 13.31
CA VAL A 149 -3.42 -13.00 12.44
C VAL A 149 -1.89 -13.05 12.54
N ALA A 150 -1.36 -13.09 13.77
CA ALA A 150 0.07 -13.13 14.00
C ALA A 150 0.73 -14.43 13.48
N LEU A 151 0.08 -15.58 13.68
CA LEU A 151 0.55 -16.86 13.15
C LEU A 151 0.42 -16.94 11.62
N ASN A 152 -0.65 -16.41 11.02
CA ASN A 152 -0.79 -16.32 9.56
C ASN A 152 0.35 -15.51 8.96
N ARG A 153 0.71 -14.38 9.60
CA ARG A 153 1.87 -13.58 9.19
C ARG A 153 3.16 -14.39 9.29
N ALA A 154 3.44 -14.99 10.44
CA ALA A 154 4.67 -15.75 10.67
C ALA A 154 4.84 -16.95 9.72
N TYR A 155 3.75 -17.66 9.39
CA TYR A 155 3.74 -18.78 8.46
C TYR A 155 3.55 -18.38 6.98
N GLY A 156 3.41 -17.09 6.68
CA GLY A 156 3.15 -16.57 5.34
C GLY A 156 1.88 -17.16 4.73
N ALA A 157 0.80 -17.23 5.50
CA ALA A 157 -0.50 -17.76 5.09
C ALA A 157 -1.49 -16.60 4.83
N VAL A 158 -2.17 -16.65 3.68
CA VAL A 158 -3.28 -15.76 3.35
C VAL A 158 -4.57 -16.37 3.87
N GLU A 159 -5.43 -15.55 4.47
CA GLU A 159 -6.69 -16.02 5.02
C GLU A 159 -7.78 -16.06 3.94
N HIS A 160 -8.30 -17.27 3.67
CA HIS A 160 -9.39 -17.49 2.72
C HIS A 160 -10.65 -18.06 3.37
N ARG A 161 -10.60 -18.40 4.67
CA ARG A 161 -11.76 -18.99 5.36
C ARG A 161 -12.81 -17.92 5.59
N HIS A 162 -14.08 -18.25 5.37
CA HIS A 162 -15.21 -17.34 5.65
C HIS A 162 -15.24 -16.92 7.13
N PHE A 163 -15.73 -15.71 7.42
CA PHE A 163 -15.78 -15.14 8.78
C PHE A 163 -16.39 -16.11 9.83
N LEU A 164 -17.49 -16.77 9.49
CA LEU A 164 -18.15 -17.74 10.39
C LEU A 164 -17.26 -18.96 10.73
N VAL A 165 -16.44 -19.42 9.78
CA VAL A 165 -15.52 -20.54 10.00
C VAL A 165 -14.39 -20.11 10.93
N GLN A 166 -13.89 -18.88 10.76
CA GLN A 166 -12.89 -18.31 11.66
C GLN A 166 -13.45 -18.22 13.09
N GLN A 167 -14.67 -17.72 13.24
CA GLN A 167 -15.30 -17.58 14.54
C GLN A 167 -15.56 -18.93 15.23
N ALA A 168 -15.97 -19.96 14.47
CA ALA A 168 -16.12 -21.32 15.00
C ALA A 168 -14.78 -21.90 15.48
N ILE A 169 -13.67 -21.64 14.75
CA ILE A 169 -12.32 -22.05 15.17
C ILE A 169 -11.92 -21.31 16.46
N HIS A 170 -12.15 -20.00 16.53
CA HIS A 170 -11.84 -19.20 17.72
C HIS A 170 -12.57 -19.72 18.95
N LEU A 171 -13.89 -19.97 18.83
CA LEU A 171 -14.71 -20.51 19.90
C LEU A 171 -14.24 -21.90 20.35
N SER A 172 -13.92 -22.78 19.40
CA SER A 172 -13.44 -24.13 19.69
C SER A 172 -12.13 -24.11 20.49
N LEU A 173 -11.23 -23.17 20.19
CA LEU A 173 -9.97 -23.00 20.89
C LEU A 173 -10.13 -22.42 22.29
N VAL A 174 -11.06 -21.48 22.46
CA VAL A 174 -11.44 -20.95 23.79
C VAL A 174 -11.96 -22.09 24.67
N LEU A 175 -12.86 -22.92 24.16
CA LEU A 175 -13.40 -24.08 24.89
C LEU A 175 -12.34 -25.13 25.19
N LEU A 176 -11.48 -25.46 24.22
CA LEU A 176 -10.35 -26.38 24.43
C LEU A 176 -9.41 -25.86 25.51
N GLY A 177 -9.08 -24.56 25.50
CA GLY A 177 -8.26 -23.92 26.52
C GLY A 177 -8.89 -24.04 27.91
N ALA A 178 -10.21 -23.86 28.03
CA ALA A 178 -10.93 -24.03 29.29
C ALA A 178 -10.87 -25.48 29.79
N VAL A 179 -11.08 -26.48 28.91
CA VAL A 179 -10.98 -27.91 29.26
C VAL A 179 -9.56 -28.28 29.70
N VAL A 180 -8.53 -27.80 28.99
CA VAL A 180 -7.13 -28.03 29.36
C VAL A 180 -6.83 -27.43 30.73
N MET A 181 -7.31 -26.21 31.01
CA MET A 181 -7.14 -25.56 32.32
C MET A 181 -7.82 -26.35 33.44
N ILE A 182 -9.06 -26.80 33.24
CA ILE A 182 -9.76 -27.67 34.20
C ILE A 182 -8.99 -28.97 34.42
N GLY A 183 -8.48 -29.59 33.35
CA GLY A 183 -7.67 -30.80 33.43
C GLY A 183 -6.38 -30.61 34.23
N ILE A 184 -5.67 -29.49 34.04
CA ILE A 184 -4.48 -29.14 34.83
C ILE A 184 -4.88 -28.93 36.30
N SER A 185 -5.95 -28.20 36.59
CA SER A 185 -6.44 -28.00 37.95
C SER A 185 -6.81 -29.33 38.63
N PHE A 186 -7.50 -30.23 37.92
CA PHE A 186 -7.84 -31.56 38.40
C PHE A 186 -6.60 -32.41 38.68
N ALA A 187 -5.62 -32.40 37.76
CA ALA A 187 -4.35 -33.11 37.95
C ALA A 187 -3.56 -32.56 39.16
N VAL A 188 -3.63 -31.26 39.44
CA VAL A 188 -2.99 -30.64 40.60
C VAL A 188 -3.70 -31.01 41.91
N ILE A 189 -5.03 -31.02 41.92
CA ILE A 189 -5.84 -31.24 43.14
C ILE A 189 -5.98 -32.74 43.48
N LEU A 190 -6.35 -33.56 42.51
CA LEU A 190 -6.63 -34.99 42.70
C LEU A 190 -5.45 -35.88 42.37
N GLY A 191 -4.48 -35.38 41.61
CA GLY A 191 -3.27 -36.14 41.31
C GLY A 191 -2.52 -36.66 42.55
N PRO A 192 -2.37 -35.89 43.65
CA PRO A 192 -1.80 -36.42 44.90
C PRO A 192 -2.59 -37.60 45.49
N GLN A 193 -3.92 -37.59 45.39
CA GLN A 193 -4.76 -38.67 45.90
C GLN A 193 -4.65 -39.93 45.04
N VAL A 194 -4.67 -39.77 43.71
CA VAL A 194 -4.46 -40.86 42.74
C VAL A 194 -3.06 -41.46 42.90
N TRP A 195 -2.05 -40.62 43.12
CA TRP A 195 -0.68 -41.02 43.37
C TRP A 195 -0.56 -41.88 44.64
N ASP A 196 -1.19 -41.43 45.72
CA ASP A 196 -1.20 -42.13 47.00
C ASP A 196 -1.88 -43.51 46.92
N TRP A 197 -2.86 -43.68 46.04
CA TRP A 197 -3.59 -44.93 45.83
C TRP A 197 -2.89 -45.90 44.87
N LEU A 198 -2.40 -45.42 43.71
CA LEU A 198 -1.91 -46.27 42.62
C LEU A 198 -0.39 -46.48 42.59
N VAL A 199 0.40 -45.49 43.03
CA VAL A 199 1.86 -45.48 42.78
C VAL A 199 2.66 -45.56 44.07
N LYS A 200 2.27 -44.82 45.10
CA LYS A 200 2.94 -44.80 46.41
C LYS A 200 3.08 -46.18 47.10
N PRO A 201 2.14 -47.14 46.96
CA PRO A 201 2.30 -48.47 47.54
C PRO A 201 3.43 -49.30 46.91
N TYR A 202 3.78 -49.02 45.65
CA TYR A 202 4.74 -49.82 44.86
C TYR A 202 6.06 -49.08 44.58
N ALA A 203 6.11 -47.75 44.77
CA ALA A 203 7.30 -46.94 44.54
C ALA A 203 8.26 -46.94 45.76
N PRO A 204 9.58 -47.06 45.55
CA PRO A 204 10.56 -46.92 46.63
C PRO A 204 10.40 -45.58 47.37
N ARG A 205 10.41 -45.61 48.71
CA ARG A 205 10.18 -44.42 49.56
C ARG A 205 11.07 -43.23 49.20
N SER A 206 12.33 -43.47 48.83
CA SER A 206 13.31 -42.45 48.41
C SER A 206 13.02 -41.80 47.05
N TRP A 207 12.28 -42.47 46.16
CA TRP A 207 11.97 -41.97 44.81
C TRP A 207 10.53 -41.45 44.69
N SER A 208 9.66 -41.75 45.65
CA SER A 208 8.24 -41.40 45.61
C SER A 208 7.96 -39.90 45.41
N ARG A 209 8.65 -38.99 46.11
CA ARG A 209 8.46 -37.54 45.96
C ARG A 209 9.06 -36.96 44.66
N PRO A 210 10.33 -37.23 44.31
CA PRO A 210 10.90 -36.77 43.04
C PRO A 210 10.13 -37.28 41.82
N LEU A 211 9.66 -38.54 41.86
CA LEU A 211 8.89 -39.13 40.77
C LEU A 211 7.50 -38.49 40.65
N TRP A 212 6.86 -38.16 41.76
CA TRP A 212 5.60 -37.38 41.79
C TRP A 212 5.80 -35.98 41.18
N ASP A 213 6.82 -35.24 41.62
CA ASP A 213 7.08 -33.91 41.10
C ASP A 213 7.39 -33.95 39.60
N PHE A 214 8.20 -34.93 39.16
CA PHE A 214 8.47 -35.16 37.75
C PHE A 214 7.20 -35.47 36.96
N ALA A 215 6.34 -36.36 37.45
CA ALA A 215 5.09 -36.71 36.81
C ALA A 215 4.12 -35.52 36.74
N ARG A 216 4.01 -34.74 37.82
CA ARG A 216 3.13 -33.57 37.91
C ARG A 216 3.56 -32.45 36.95
N TYR A 217 4.82 -32.02 37.03
CA TYR A 217 5.33 -30.96 36.16
C TYR A 217 5.45 -31.46 34.71
N GLY A 218 5.85 -32.72 34.51
CA GLY A 218 5.91 -33.35 33.19
C GLY A 218 4.56 -33.40 32.50
N THR A 219 3.49 -33.76 33.23
CA THR A 219 2.12 -33.76 32.68
C THR A 219 1.67 -32.35 32.31
N GLY A 220 1.89 -31.36 33.19
CA GLY A 220 1.54 -29.97 32.91
C GLY A 220 2.30 -29.40 31.69
N THR A 221 3.62 -29.62 31.62
CA THR A 221 4.43 -29.22 30.47
C THR A 221 3.97 -29.91 29.18
N LEU A 222 3.62 -31.20 29.24
CA LEU A 222 3.10 -31.93 28.09
C LEU A 222 1.77 -31.36 27.59
N MET A 223 0.86 -31.00 28.50
CA MET A 223 -0.42 -30.39 28.14
C MET A 223 -0.25 -29.00 27.50
N VAL A 224 0.66 -28.18 28.03
CA VAL A 224 0.99 -26.86 27.44
C VAL A 224 1.65 -27.04 26.08
N PHE A 225 2.61 -27.95 25.96
CA PHE A 225 3.25 -28.27 24.69
C PHE A 225 2.23 -28.75 23.65
N ALA A 226 1.34 -29.69 24.02
CA ALA A 226 0.28 -30.16 23.14
C ALA A 226 -0.67 -29.03 22.71
N SER A 227 -0.99 -28.11 23.62
CA SER A 227 -1.83 -26.93 23.32
C SER A 227 -1.13 -26.00 22.32
N LEU A 228 0.17 -25.73 22.50
CA LEU A 228 0.95 -24.91 21.56
C LEU A 228 1.08 -25.58 20.19
N VAL A 229 1.29 -26.90 20.15
CA VAL A 229 1.30 -27.69 18.91
C VAL A 229 -0.04 -27.57 18.20
N PHE A 230 -1.14 -27.73 18.93
CA PHE A 230 -2.48 -27.56 18.39
C PHE A 230 -2.69 -26.14 17.85
N MET A 231 -2.28 -25.11 18.58
CA MET A 231 -2.42 -23.72 18.12
C MET A 231 -1.65 -23.45 16.82
N HIS A 232 -0.37 -23.84 16.76
CA HIS A 232 0.44 -23.66 15.55
C HIS A 232 -0.07 -24.50 14.38
N TRP A 233 -0.82 -25.57 14.64
CA TRP A 233 -1.37 -26.46 13.63
C TRP A 233 -2.75 -26.03 13.12
N ALA A 234 -3.65 -25.62 14.02
CA ALA A 234 -5.07 -25.39 13.73
C ALA A 234 -5.41 -23.93 13.38
N LEU A 235 -4.71 -22.94 13.95
CA LEU A 235 -5.02 -21.53 13.71
C LEU A 235 -4.60 -21.05 12.31
N PRO A 236 -3.39 -21.34 11.79
CA PRO A 236 -2.99 -20.83 10.49
C PRO A 236 -3.95 -21.25 9.37
N ALA A 237 -4.20 -20.36 8.42
CA ALA A 237 -5.03 -20.65 7.24
C ALA A 237 -4.41 -21.72 6.33
N ARG A 238 -3.11 -21.96 6.49
CA ARG A 238 -2.36 -22.99 5.79
C ARG A 238 -2.48 -24.34 6.50
N ARG A 239 -2.78 -25.39 5.73
CA ARG A 239 -2.76 -26.77 6.24
C ARG A 239 -1.34 -27.23 6.51
N LEU A 240 -0.91 -27.17 7.77
CA LEU A 240 0.41 -27.64 8.21
C LEU A 240 0.34 -29.11 8.65
N LYS A 241 1.42 -29.87 8.43
CA LYS A 241 1.57 -31.19 9.06
C LYS A 241 2.01 -30.99 10.50
N ILE A 242 1.43 -31.74 11.43
CA ILE A 242 1.73 -31.60 12.87
C ILE A 242 3.24 -31.68 13.18
N ARG A 243 3.98 -32.53 12.47
CA ARG A 243 5.44 -32.68 12.64
C ARG A 243 6.23 -31.40 12.37
N LEU A 244 5.71 -30.50 11.53
CA LEU A 244 6.37 -29.24 11.16
C LEU A 244 6.23 -28.17 12.23
N VAL A 245 5.30 -28.34 13.16
CA VAL A 245 5.07 -27.37 14.24
C VAL A 245 5.71 -27.79 15.56
N LEU A 246 6.02 -29.08 15.73
CA LEU A 246 6.58 -29.65 16.96
C LEU A 246 7.87 -28.95 17.42
N ALA A 247 8.79 -28.65 16.50
CA ALA A 247 10.10 -28.11 16.87
C ALA A 247 10.01 -26.68 17.43
N GLY A 248 9.21 -25.83 16.79
CA GLY A 248 8.92 -24.47 17.21
C GLY A 248 8.06 -24.44 18.47
N SER A 249 7.06 -25.31 18.58
CA SER A 249 6.31 -25.45 19.83
C SER A 249 7.20 -25.89 20.99
N ALA A 250 8.17 -26.79 20.75
CA ALA A 250 9.12 -27.22 21.78
C ALA A 250 10.06 -26.08 22.17
N LEU A 251 10.56 -25.32 21.18
CA LEU A 251 11.36 -24.12 21.42
C LEU A 251 10.58 -23.10 22.26
N THR A 252 9.32 -22.83 21.91
CA THR A 252 8.45 -21.94 22.68
C THR A 252 8.23 -22.46 24.10
N THR A 253 7.94 -23.75 24.30
CA THR A 253 7.74 -24.33 25.64
C THR A 253 9.01 -24.22 26.50
N LEU A 254 10.17 -24.59 25.97
CA LEU A 254 11.44 -24.51 26.70
C LEU A 254 11.81 -23.05 27.01
N GLY A 255 11.67 -22.17 26.02
CA GLY A 255 11.90 -20.74 26.20
C GLY A 255 10.93 -20.12 27.21
N TRP A 256 9.67 -20.56 27.23
CA TRP A 256 8.68 -20.09 28.18
C TRP A 256 8.97 -20.55 29.61
N ILE A 257 9.41 -21.81 29.81
CA ILE A 257 9.84 -22.29 31.14
C ILE A 257 11.05 -21.51 31.64
N ALA A 258 12.03 -21.27 30.76
CA ALA A 258 13.21 -20.46 31.09
C ALA A 258 12.80 -19.01 31.42
N CYS A 259 11.93 -18.41 30.60
CA CYS A 259 11.41 -17.07 30.80
C CYS A 259 10.61 -16.97 32.11
N ALA A 260 9.71 -17.90 32.40
CA ALA A 260 8.94 -17.94 33.65
C ALA A 260 9.86 -18.09 34.88
N SER A 261 10.92 -18.89 34.78
CA SER A 261 11.90 -19.04 35.86
C SER A 261 12.71 -17.76 36.09
N LEU A 262 13.19 -17.13 35.01
CA LEU A 262 13.88 -15.84 35.04
C LEU A 262 12.96 -14.73 35.58
N PHE A 263 11.71 -14.72 35.15
CA PHE A 263 10.70 -13.77 35.59
C PHE A 263 10.37 -13.94 37.08
N SER A 264 10.29 -15.19 37.56
CA SER A 264 10.15 -15.47 38.99
C SER A 264 11.36 -14.99 39.81
N LEU A 265 12.59 -15.14 39.29
CA LEU A 265 13.79 -14.62 39.95
C LEU A 265 13.82 -13.10 39.97
N PHE A 266 13.44 -12.47 38.85
CA PHE A 266 13.29 -11.02 38.74
C PHE A 266 12.31 -10.48 39.78
N LEU A 267 11.11 -11.06 39.89
CA LEU A 267 10.11 -10.61 40.86
C LEU A 267 10.54 -10.81 42.32
N ARG A 268 11.31 -11.86 42.63
CA ARG A 268 11.85 -12.10 43.99
C ARG A 268 12.90 -11.07 44.39
N ASN A 269 13.73 -10.62 43.44
CA ASN A 269 14.85 -9.71 43.70
C ASN A 269 14.44 -8.23 43.65
N VAL A 270 13.41 -7.88 42.86
CA VAL A 270 12.87 -6.52 42.72
C VAL A 270 11.76 -6.27 43.75
N GLY A 271 11.92 -6.82 44.96
CA GLY A 271 10.88 -7.05 45.99
C GLY A 271 10.05 -5.88 46.53
N ASN A 272 10.01 -4.72 45.86
CA ASN A 272 9.18 -3.56 46.20
C ASN A 272 8.49 -2.90 44.98
N TYR A 273 8.34 -3.58 43.84
CA TYR A 273 7.68 -2.99 42.65
C TYR A 273 6.23 -2.50 42.91
N ASN A 274 5.50 -3.22 43.77
CA ASN A 274 4.15 -2.84 44.20
C ASN A 274 4.13 -1.62 45.16
N VAL A 275 5.25 -1.28 45.82
CA VAL A 275 5.35 -0.13 46.74
C VAL A 275 5.38 1.19 45.96
N THR A 276 5.96 1.18 44.75
CA THR A 276 6.07 2.39 43.91
C THR A 276 4.86 2.61 43.00
N TYR A 277 4.25 1.53 42.48
CA TYR A 277 3.21 1.61 41.42
C TYR A 277 1.84 1.02 41.79
N GLY A 278 1.66 0.49 43.02
CA GLY A 278 0.36 -0.04 43.47
C GLY A 278 -0.23 -1.11 42.55
N SER A 279 -1.56 -1.08 42.34
CA SER A 279 -2.29 -2.03 41.48
C SER A 279 -1.91 -1.95 39.99
N LEU A 280 -1.41 -0.80 39.51
CA LEU A 280 -0.91 -0.63 38.14
C LEU A 280 0.36 -1.45 37.89
N GLY A 281 1.22 -1.59 38.91
CA GLY A 281 2.43 -2.42 38.83
C GLY A 281 2.13 -3.88 38.49
N SER A 282 1.05 -4.43 39.05
CA SER A 282 0.63 -5.81 38.78
C SER A 282 0.17 -6.02 37.33
N ILE A 283 -0.54 -5.04 36.75
CA ILE A 283 -0.99 -5.11 35.35
C ILE A 283 0.20 -5.04 34.39
N VAL A 284 1.16 -4.14 34.65
CA VAL A 284 2.38 -4.01 33.84
C VAL A 284 3.19 -5.31 33.86
N VAL A 285 3.34 -5.93 35.04
CA VAL A 285 4.02 -7.23 35.18
C VAL A 285 3.34 -8.31 34.33
N VAL A 286 2.01 -8.39 34.35
CA VAL A 286 1.26 -9.35 33.51
C VAL A 286 1.44 -9.04 32.02
N LEU A 287 1.36 -7.78 31.61
CA LEU A 287 1.57 -7.37 30.20
C LEU A 287 2.96 -7.72 29.69
N VAL A 288 4.00 -7.47 30.48
CA VAL A 288 5.38 -7.82 30.14
C VAL A 288 5.54 -9.34 30.00
N PHE A 289 4.92 -10.10 30.91
CA PHE A 289 4.95 -11.56 30.83
C PHE A 289 4.21 -12.10 29.58
N PHE A 290 3.06 -11.52 29.25
CA PHE A 290 2.30 -11.86 28.05
C PHE A 290 3.06 -11.48 26.78
N TYR A 291 3.72 -10.31 26.78
CA TYR A 291 4.56 -9.86 25.68
C TYR A 291 5.73 -10.81 25.45
N ALA A 292 6.43 -11.21 26.50
CA ALA A 292 7.52 -12.18 26.41
C ALA A 292 7.02 -13.55 25.91
N SER A 293 5.87 -14.01 26.41
CA SER A 293 5.23 -15.26 25.99
C SER A 293 4.83 -15.23 24.50
N ALA A 294 4.21 -14.14 24.04
CA ALA A 294 3.82 -13.94 22.65
C ALA A 294 5.04 -13.86 21.73
N THR A 295 6.11 -13.18 22.16
CA THR A 295 7.38 -13.11 21.43
C THR A 295 7.99 -14.50 21.24
N LEU A 296 8.04 -15.31 22.31
CA LEU A 296 8.55 -16.69 22.24
C LEU A 296 7.69 -17.60 21.35
N LEU A 297 6.38 -17.38 21.32
CA LEU A 297 5.46 -18.08 20.44
C LEU A 297 5.74 -17.74 18.97
N LEU A 298 5.87 -16.46 18.63
CA LEU A 298 6.16 -16.02 17.27
C LEU A 298 7.55 -16.44 16.80
N ILE A 299 8.57 -16.37 17.67
CA ILE A 299 9.89 -16.93 17.38
C ILE A 299 9.79 -18.43 17.10
N GLY A 300 8.96 -19.17 17.85
CA GLY A 300 8.67 -20.58 17.58
C GLY A 300 8.06 -20.81 16.19
N ALA A 301 7.10 -19.97 15.79
CA ALA A 301 6.50 -20.02 14.45
C ALA A 301 7.53 -19.73 13.34
N HIS A 302 8.32 -18.66 13.46
CA HIS A 302 9.39 -18.36 12.50
C HIS A 302 10.50 -19.42 12.51
N PHE A 303 10.73 -20.08 13.64
CA PHE A 303 11.68 -21.19 13.75
C PHE A 303 11.17 -22.42 13.00
N ASN A 304 9.88 -22.75 13.09
CA ASN A 304 9.28 -23.79 12.25
C ASN A 304 9.49 -23.49 10.76
N VAL A 305 9.25 -22.24 10.36
CA VAL A 305 9.45 -21.78 8.98
C VAL A 305 10.91 -21.87 8.55
N ALA A 306 11.86 -21.45 9.40
CA ALA A 306 13.29 -21.46 9.09
C ALA A 306 13.92 -22.86 9.13
N LEU A 307 13.44 -23.74 10.00
CA LEU A 307 13.96 -25.11 10.18
C LEU A 307 13.48 -26.06 9.09
N PHE A 308 12.22 -25.92 8.69
CA PHE A 308 11.58 -26.74 7.65
C PHE A 308 11.50 -26.05 6.29
N SER A 309 12.06 -24.84 6.15
CA SER A 309 12.03 -24.05 4.92
C SER A 309 10.62 -23.93 4.35
N ILE A 310 9.67 -23.55 5.21
CA ILE A 310 8.28 -23.36 4.80
C ILE A 310 8.24 -22.14 3.89
N GLU A 311 8.15 -22.37 2.58
CA GLU A 311 8.04 -21.32 1.58
C GLU A 311 6.75 -20.52 1.81
N PRO A 312 6.75 -19.18 1.71
CA PRO A 312 5.53 -18.38 1.79
C PRO A 312 4.47 -18.93 0.85
N ALA A 313 3.20 -18.94 1.25
CA ALA A 313 2.15 -19.39 0.34
C ALA A 313 2.17 -18.45 -0.88
N SER A 314 2.38 -19.00 -2.07
CA SER A 314 2.15 -18.27 -3.31
C SER A 314 0.70 -17.77 -3.28
N PRO A 315 0.40 -16.52 -3.68
CA PRO A 315 -0.98 -16.14 -3.95
C PRO A 315 -1.57 -17.17 -4.92
N PRO A 316 -2.86 -17.52 -4.79
CA PRO A 316 -3.44 -18.56 -5.63
C PRO A 316 -3.24 -18.18 -7.09
N SER A 317 -2.40 -18.95 -7.79
CA SER A 317 -2.31 -18.86 -9.23
C SER A 317 -3.60 -19.42 -9.83
N PRO A 318 -4.17 -18.79 -10.87
CA PRO A 318 -5.27 -19.41 -11.61
C PRO A 318 -4.77 -20.77 -12.11
N GLN A 319 -5.50 -21.84 -11.79
CA GLN A 319 -5.08 -23.22 -12.05
C GLN A 319 -4.74 -23.42 -13.53
N PRO A 320 -3.55 -23.98 -13.85
CA PRO A 320 -3.30 -24.58 -15.15
C PRO A 320 -3.08 -26.09 -15.00
N ASN A 321 -3.58 -26.88 -15.96
CA ASN A 321 -3.33 -28.32 -16.01
C ASN A 321 -1.82 -28.64 -15.95
N LEU A 322 -1.50 -29.71 -15.22
CA LEU A 322 -0.20 -30.16 -14.72
C LEU A 322 0.87 -30.49 -15.79
N SER A 323 2.17 -30.29 -15.48
CA SER A 323 3.06 -31.42 -15.11
C SER A 323 4.42 -31.00 -14.49
N MET A 324 4.91 -31.89 -13.62
CA MET A 324 6.05 -31.81 -12.70
C MET A 324 7.32 -32.40 -13.36
N GLY A 325 8.12 -31.56 -14.03
CA GLY A 325 9.43 -31.94 -14.60
C GLY A 325 10.58 -31.02 -14.13
N ALA A 326 10.23 -29.86 -13.57
CA ALA A 326 11.08 -29.19 -12.59
C ALA A 326 11.22 -30.14 -11.39
N ILE A 327 12.40 -30.41 -10.87
CA ILE A 327 12.93 -29.55 -9.80
C ILE A 327 14.45 -29.75 -9.61
N ARG A 328 15.11 -30.69 -10.32
CA ARG A 328 16.33 -31.27 -9.73
C ARG A 328 17.65 -31.13 -10.48
N GLU A 329 17.73 -30.48 -11.63
CA GLU A 329 19.02 -30.19 -12.26
C GLU A 329 19.20 -28.69 -12.52
N ARG A 330 19.04 -27.90 -11.46
CA ARG A 330 20.15 -27.48 -10.59
C ARG A 330 21.15 -26.57 -11.32
N GLY A 331 20.79 -25.30 -11.29
CA GLY A 331 21.31 -24.46 -10.21
C GLY A 331 22.67 -23.82 -10.47
N LEU A 332 23.45 -24.30 -11.42
CA LEU A 332 24.73 -23.68 -11.78
C LEU A 332 24.78 -23.08 -13.18
N ARG A 333 23.85 -23.46 -14.07
CA ARG A 333 23.66 -22.78 -15.37
C ARG A 333 22.75 -21.55 -15.27
N ALA A 334 21.93 -21.49 -14.21
CA ALA A 334 20.94 -20.43 -14.00
C ALA A 334 21.55 -19.03 -13.80
N LEU A 335 22.73 -18.90 -13.17
CA LEU A 335 23.31 -17.57 -12.92
C LEU A 335 23.86 -16.87 -14.17
N ARG A 336 24.24 -17.62 -15.22
CA ARG A 336 24.78 -17.06 -16.46
C ARG A 336 23.74 -16.92 -17.57
N SER A 337 22.60 -17.61 -17.48
CA SER A 337 21.45 -17.36 -18.37
C SER A 337 20.51 -16.26 -17.85
N VAL A 338 20.53 -15.93 -16.56
CA VAL A 338 19.68 -14.87 -15.96
C VAL A 338 19.97 -13.48 -16.55
N PHE A 339 21.19 -13.20 -17.00
CA PHE A 339 21.52 -11.91 -17.61
C PHE A 339 21.21 -11.83 -19.12
N ARG A 340 20.84 -12.93 -19.78
CA ARG A 340 20.65 -12.97 -21.25
C ARG A 340 19.31 -13.59 -21.69
N ARG A 341 18.43 -13.89 -20.74
CA ARG A 341 17.12 -14.53 -20.99
C ARG A 341 15.93 -13.80 -20.34
N THR A 342 16.11 -12.52 -20.00
CA THR A 342 15.02 -11.54 -19.76
C THR A 342 14.53 -10.94 -21.07
N MET A 343 14.37 -11.79 -22.08
CA MET A 343 13.61 -11.53 -23.30
C MET A 343 13.04 -12.90 -23.73
N THR A 344 12.23 -13.46 -22.85
CA THR A 344 11.15 -14.35 -23.27
C THR A 344 9.94 -13.83 -22.55
N MET A 345 9.28 -12.90 -23.24
CA MET A 345 7.94 -12.43 -23.00
C MET A 345 7.07 -13.63 -22.62
N ASP A 346 6.64 -13.69 -21.36
CA ASP A 346 5.22 -13.98 -21.15
C ASP A 346 4.51 -12.98 -22.07
N ARG A 347 3.57 -13.41 -22.93
CA ARG A 347 2.97 -12.55 -23.96
C ARG A 347 2.23 -11.37 -23.30
N GLN A 348 2.98 -10.38 -22.85
CA GLN A 348 2.52 -9.09 -22.41
C GLN A 348 2.20 -8.32 -23.69
N THR A 349 1.02 -7.72 -23.71
CA THR A 349 0.48 -7.06 -24.89
C THR A 349 1.42 -5.96 -25.35
N GLN A 350 2.14 -6.15 -26.45
CA GLN A 350 2.72 -5.02 -27.17
C GLN A 350 1.56 -4.21 -27.76
N HIS A 351 1.49 -2.93 -27.42
CA HIS A 351 0.38 -2.07 -27.85
C HIS A 351 0.63 -1.50 -29.25
N THR A 352 1.88 -1.17 -29.58
CA THR A 352 2.26 -0.61 -30.88
C THR A 352 3.75 -0.85 -31.17
N ALA A 353 4.17 -0.61 -32.40
CA ALA A 353 5.57 -0.62 -32.82
C ALA A 353 6.02 0.80 -33.17
N PHE A 354 7.25 1.17 -32.80
CA PHE A 354 7.78 2.50 -33.06
C PHE A 354 9.17 2.44 -33.72
N ALA A 355 9.22 2.91 -34.97
CA ALA A 355 10.45 2.94 -35.75
C ALA A 355 11.26 4.24 -35.57
N GLY A 356 10.74 5.27 -34.90
CA GLY A 356 11.51 6.49 -34.63
C GLY A 356 12.53 6.30 -33.50
N ARG A 357 13.33 7.34 -33.26
CA ARG A 357 14.11 7.52 -32.03
C ARG A 357 13.23 8.18 -30.96
N LEU A 358 13.46 7.83 -29.71
CA LEU A 358 12.81 8.44 -28.55
C LEU A 358 13.85 9.20 -27.73
N VAL A 359 13.66 10.50 -27.55
CA VAL A 359 14.47 11.30 -26.63
C VAL A 359 13.65 11.62 -25.39
N ILE A 360 14.08 11.10 -24.25
CA ILE A 360 13.49 11.38 -22.94
C ILE A 360 14.26 12.55 -22.33
N ILE A 361 13.57 13.67 -22.05
CA ILE A 361 14.15 14.84 -21.39
C ILE A 361 13.73 14.79 -19.92
N GLY A 362 14.70 14.75 -19.01
CA GLY A 362 14.47 14.53 -17.58
C GLY A 362 14.39 13.05 -17.23
N PHE A 363 15.16 12.64 -16.22
CA PHE A 363 15.24 11.22 -15.80
C PHE A 363 15.11 11.03 -14.30
N GLY A 364 14.22 11.82 -13.69
CA GLY A 364 13.79 11.67 -12.30
C GLY A 364 12.94 10.41 -12.08
N SER A 365 12.04 10.45 -11.08
CA SER A 365 11.21 9.29 -10.74
C SER A 365 10.30 8.83 -11.88
N ILE A 366 9.69 9.76 -12.62
CA ILE A 366 8.80 9.44 -13.74
C ILE A 366 9.59 8.87 -14.92
N GLY A 367 10.69 9.51 -15.32
CA GLY A 367 11.55 9.01 -16.40
C GLY A 367 12.08 7.59 -16.13
N GLN A 368 12.56 7.34 -14.90
CA GLN A 368 13.02 6.01 -14.49
C GLN A 368 11.88 4.98 -14.45
N GLY A 369 10.67 5.40 -14.02
CA GLY A 369 9.53 4.51 -13.89
C GLY A 369 8.84 4.16 -15.22
N VAL A 370 8.87 5.06 -16.22
CA VAL A 370 8.23 4.84 -17.53
C VAL A 370 9.11 4.05 -18.48
N LEU A 371 10.43 4.17 -18.39
CA LEU A 371 11.37 3.44 -19.26
C LEU A 371 11.09 1.91 -19.33
N PRO A 372 10.91 1.19 -18.21
CA PRO A 372 10.57 -0.23 -18.26
C PRO A 372 9.20 -0.51 -18.89
N LEU A 373 8.25 0.43 -18.80
CA LEU A 373 6.93 0.29 -19.42
C LEU A 373 7.01 0.48 -20.94
N ILE A 374 7.79 1.46 -21.41
CA ILE A 374 8.06 1.69 -22.84
C ILE A 374 8.68 0.44 -23.46
N LEU A 375 9.79 -0.06 -22.88
CA LEU A 375 10.50 -1.24 -23.39
C LEU A 375 9.67 -2.53 -23.30
N ARG A 376 8.65 -2.55 -22.44
CA ARG A 376 7.72 -3.68 -22.31
C ARG A 376 6.63 -3.67 -23.37
N HIS A 377 6.09 -2.49 -23.72
CA HIS A 377 4.83 -2.37 -24.47
C HIS A 377 4.95 -1.73 -25.86
N ILE A 378 6.05 -1.04 -26.14
CA ILE A 378 6.33 -0.46 -27.45
C ILE A 378 7.44 -1.29 -28.09
N ASP A 379 7.16 -1.85 -29.26
CA ASP A 379 8.18 -2.59 -30.02
C ASP A 379 9.21 -1.61 -30.59
N MET A 380 10.26 -1.38 -29.81
CA MET A 380 11.41 -0.56 -30.18
C MET A 380 12.69 -1.04 -29.47
N PRO A 381 13.87 -1.00 -30.13
CA PRO A 381 15.12 -1.37 -29.50
C PRO A 381 15.63 -0.25 -28.57
N ALA A 382 16.28 -0.63 -27.46
CA ALA A 382 16.78 0.29 -26.44
C ALA A 382 17.83 1.29 -26.95
N ASP A 383 18.59 0.94 -28.00
CA ASP A 383 19.60 1.79 -28.62
C ASP A 383 19.00 3.00 -29.39
N ARG A 384 17.69 2.99 -29.65
CA ARG A 384 16.92 4.12 -30.19
C ARG A 384 16.38 5.06 -29.11
N ILE A 385 16.62 4.76 -27.85
CA ILE A 385 16.24 5.63 -26.73
C ILE A 385 17.48 6.41 -26.29
N THR A 386 17.33 7.72 -26.13
CA THR A 386 18.34 8.60 -25.55
C THR A 386 17.72 9.41 -24.42
N ILE A 387 18.40 9.45 -23.28
CA ILE A 387 18.01 10.24 -22.12
C ILE A 387 18.88 11.49 -22.07
N VAL A 388 18.28 12.66 -21.90
CA VAL A 388 18.98 13.93 -21.65
C VAL A 388 18.48 14.52 -20.33
N THR A 389 19.38 14.76 -19.38
CA THR A 389 19.00 15.18 -18.03
C THR A 389 20.06 16.08 -17.39
N ALA A 390 19.63 16.98 -16.51
CA ALA A 390 20.53 17.82 -15.72
C ALA A 390 21.22 17.04 -14.58
N GLU A 391 20.59 15.94 -14.12
CA GLU A 391 21.00 15.20 -12.93
C GLU A 391 21.69 13.87 -13.26
N GLU A 392 22.63 13.45 -12.41
CA GLU A 392 23.25 12.11 -12.49
C GLU A 392 22.28 11.00 -12.03
N GLN A 393 21.26 11.36 -11.24
CA GLN A 393 20.32 10.40 -10.69
C GLN A 393 19.60 9.66 -11.83
N GLY A 394 19.59 8.33 -11.75
CA GLY A 394 19.01 7.46 -12.77
C GLY A 394 20.01 6.90 -13.79
N ALA A 395 21.27 7.35 -13.83
CA ALA A 395 22.29 6.78 -14.73
C ALA A 395 22.42 5.25 -14.60
N ALA A 396 22.32 4.72 -13.37
CA ALA A 396 22.34 3.27 -13.12
C ALA A 396 21.13 2.54 -13.74
N VAL A 397 19.94 3.16 -13.71
CA VAL A 397 18.72 2.62 -14.34
C VAL A 397 18.87 2.67 -15.86
N ALA A 398 19.37 3.77 -16.43
CA ALA A 398 19.63 3.85 -17.87
C ALA A 398 20.62 2.77 -18.34
N ALA A 399 21.69 2.53 -17.57
CA ALA A 399 22.67 1.49 -17.84
C ALA A 399 22.09 0.07 -17.73
N GLU A 400 21.18 -0.18 -16.78
CA GLU A 400 20.47 -1.46 -16.63
C GLU A 400 19.73 -1.86 -17.92
N TYR A 401 19.10 -0.89 -18.59
CA TYR A 401 18.36 -1.10 -19.83
C TYR A 401 19.19 -0.87 -21.11
N GLY A 402 20.48 -0.53 -21.00
CA GLY A 402 21.35 -0.27 -22.14
C GLY A 402 20.97 0.96 -22.96
N VAL A 403 20.38 1.97 -22.33
CA VAL A 403 19.91 3.21 -22.96
C VAL A 403 21.00 4.28 -22.91
N THR A 404 21.12 5.10 -23.97
CA THR A 404 22.09 6.20 -24.01
C THR A 404 21.72 7.27 -22.99
N PHE A 405 22.68 7.69 -22.16
CA PHE A 405 22.47 8.68 -21.09
C PHE A 405 23.39 9.89 -21.28
N ILE A 406 22.79 11.07 -21.45
CA ILE A 406 23.48 12.35 -21.63
C ILE A 406 23.16 13.24 -20.43
N LYS A 407 24.18 13.50 -19.61
CA LYS A 407 24.10 14.45 -18.52
C LYS A 407 24.49 15.84 -19.00
N GLU A 408 23.51 16.59 -19.45
CA GLU A 408 23.64 17.98 -19.89
C GLU A 408 22.31 18.69 -19.60
N PRO A 409 22.29 19.76 -18.78
CA PRO A 409 21.07 20.50 -18.52
C PRO A 409 20.58 21.21 -19.80
N LEU A 410 19.30 21.05 -20.13
CA LEU A 410 18.68 21.83 -21.19
C LEU A 410 18.39 23.24 -20.70
N THR A 411 18.85 24.22 -21.45
CA THR A 411 18.63 25.64 -21.21
C THR A 411 18.09 26.31 -22.46
N ARG A 412 17.57 27.53 -22.30
CA ARG A 412 17.11 28.37 -23.42
C ARG A 412 18.16 28.52 -24.52
N ASP A 413 19.45 28.53 -24.16
CA ASP A 413 20.54 28.81 -25.10
C ASP A 413 21.07 27.56 -25.81
N ASN A 414 20.96 26.37 -25.20
CA ASN A 414 21.57 25.14 -25.72
C ASN A 414 20.56 24.11 -26.26
N TYR A 415 19.26 24.18 -25.92
CA TYR A 415 18.33 23.08 -26.20
C TYR A 415 18.27 22.73 -27.69
N ALA A 416 18.25 23.74 -28.56
CA ALA A 416 18.18 23.53 -29.99
C ALA A 416 19.43 22.84 -30.53
N SER A 417 20.64 23.29 -30.16
CA SER A 417 21.89 22.70 -30.64
C SER A 417 22.10 21.28 -30.09
N LEU A 418 21.73 21.05 -28.82
CA LEU A 418 21.85 19.75 -28.16
C LEU A 418 20.86 18.71 -28.72
N LEU A 419 19.60 19.09 -28.93
CA LEU A 419 18.58 18.17 -29.45
C LEU A 419 18.66 17.98 -30.97
N THR A 420 19.29 18.91 -31.69
CA THR A 420 19.43 18.84 -33.15
C THR A 420 19.93 17.50 -33.68
N PRO A 421 21.05 16.93 -33.18
CA PRO A 421 21.54 15.64 -33.65
C PRO A 421 20.67 14.45 -33.19
N LEU A 422 19.88 14.63 -32.13
CA LEU A 422 19.13 13.56 -31.48
C LEU A 422 17.71 13.37 -32.05
N ILE A 423 17.13 14.41 -32.66
CA ILE A 423 15.74 14.40 -33.16
C ILE A 423 15.68 14.73 -34.65
N GLY A 424 15.00 13.86 -35.40
CA GLY A 424 14.68 14.00 -36.82
C GLY A 424 13.20 13.72 -37.07
N ARG A 425 12.85 13.58 -38.36
CA ARG A 425 11.47 13.37 -38.80
C ARG A 425 10.91 12.05 -38.31
N GLY A 426 9.73 12.10 -37.67
CA GLY A 426 9.04 10.93 -37.13
C GLY A 426 9.61 10.40 -35.81
N ASP A 427 10.61 11.07 -35.23
CA ASP A 427 11.10 10.78 -33.88
C ASP A 427 10.14 11.34 -32.81
N PHE A 428 10.40 11.05 -31.54
CA PHE A 428 9.53 11.41 -30.42
C PHE A 428 10.35 12.11 -29.32
N ILE A 429 9.87 13.26 -28.84
CA ILE A 429 10.36 13.93 -27.63
C ILE A 429 9.39 13.64 -26.48
N LEU A 430 9.87 12.94 -25.46
CA LEU A 430 9.14 12.71 -24.21
C LEU A 430 9.74 13.60 -23.13
N ASN A 431 9.04 14.67 -22.78
CA ASN A 431 9.48 15.63 -21.78
C ASN A 431 8.91 15.31 -20.39
N LEU A 432 9.78 14.89 -19.48
CA LEU A 432 9.51 14.54 -18.09
C LEU A 432 10.45 15.32 -17.16
N SER A 433 10.81 16.53 -17.56
CA SER A 433 11.73 17.41 -16.86
C SER A 433 10.99 18.54 -16.14
N VAL A 434 11.70 19.19 -15.22
CA VAL A 434 11.33 20.47 -14.63
C VAL A 434 12.25 21.55 -15.20
N ASP A 435 11.86 22.83 -15.14
CA ASP A 435 12.68 23.98 -15.54
C ASP A 435 13.03 24.04 -17.06
N VAL A 436 12.42 23.19 -17.88
CA VAL A 436 12.61 23.14 -19.34
C VAL A 436 11.30 23.52 -20.02
N SER A 437 11.36 24.53 -20.92
CA SER A 437 10.13 25.07 -21.49
C SER A 437 9.43 24.09 -22.44
N SER A 438 8.21 23.66 -22.08
CA SER A 438 7.36 22.84 -22.93
C SER A 438 7.08 23.53 -24.28
N LEU A 439 6.77 24.83 -24.26
CA LEU A 439 6.49 25.62 -25.47
C LEU A 439 7.64 25.56 -26.47
N ALA A 440 8.87 25.79 -26.01
CA ALA A 440 10.05 25.75 -26.86
C ALA A 440 10.31 24.35 -27.44
N LEU A 441 10.06 23.30 -26.65
CA LEU A 441 10.20 21.92 -27.11
C LEU A 441 9.12 21.51 -28.11
N VAL A 442 7.87 21.96 -27.93
CA VAL A 442 6.78 21.76 -28.90
C VAL A 442 7.13 22.44 -30.23
N GLU A 443 7.57 23.70 -30.21
CA GLU A 443 8.00 24.40 -31.43
C GLU A 443 9.18 23.70 -32.12
N PHE A 444 10.16 23.23 -31.34
CA PHE A 444 11.28 22.47 -31.86
C PHE A 444 10.85 21.14 -32.47
N ALA A 445 9.98 20.38 -31.80
CA ALA A 445 9.44 19.11 -32.29
C ALA A 445 8.68 19.31 -33.61
N HIS A 446 7.82 20.32 -33.68
CA HIS A 446 7.09 20.68 -34.90
C HIS A 446 8.04 21.09 -36.03
N GLY A 447 9.08 21.88 -35.73
CA GLY A 447 10.12 22.24 -36.71
C GLY A 447 10.93 21.05 -37.25
N ARG A 448 10.89 19.91 -36.55
CA ARG A 448 11.54 18.65 -36.94
C ARG A 448 10.59 17.59 -37.46
N ASP A 449 9.30 17.87 -37.54
CA ASP A 449 8.27 16.89 -37.86
C ASP A 449 8.33 15.66 -36.91
N ALA A 450 8.55 15.94 -35.62
CA ALA A 450 8.67 14.96 -34.53
C ALA A 450 7.47 15.05 -33.58
N LEU A 451 7.12 13.92 -32.96
CA LEU A 451 6.08 13.81 -31.95
C LEU A 451 6.55 14.38 -30.61
N TYR A 452 5.61 14.82 -29.77
CA TYR A 452 5.90 15.36 -28.46
C TYR A 452 4.88 14.89 -27.42
N LEU A 453 5.34 14.67 -26.18
CA LEU A 453 4.48 14.49 -25.02
C LEU A 453 5.16 15.06 -23.78
N ASP A 454 4.40 15.77 -22.93
CA ASP A 454 4.81 16.12 -21.56
C ASP A 454 3.71 15.80 -20.53
N THR A 455 4.03 15.99 -19.25
CA THR A 455 3.10 15.80 -18.13
C THR A 455 2.65 17.12 -17.48
N CYS A 456 3.29 18.23 -17.82
CA CYS A 456 2.99 19.58 -17.35
C CYS A 456 3.49 20.61 -18.37
N ILE A 457 2.90 21.82 -18.37
CA ILE A 457 3.39 22.93 -19.18
C ILE A 457 4.43 23.69 -18.37
N GLU A 458 5.70 23.37 -18.56
CA GLU A 458 6.80 23.99 -17.83
C GLU A 458 7.30 25.27 -18.53
N PRO A 459 7.65 26.32 -17.76
CA PRO A 459 8.48 27.41 -18.25
C PRO A 459 9.97 27.03 -18.19
N TRP A 460 10.83 27.91 -18.71
CA TRP A 460 12.26 27.83 -18.40
C TRP A 460 12.51 28.15 -16.92
N ALA A 461 13.61 27.61 -16.38
CA ALA A 461 14.11 27.89 -15.02
C ALA A 461 13.90 29.36 -14.59
N GLY A 462 13.27 29.54 -13.42
CA GLY A 462 12.96 30.86 -12.86
C GLY A 462 11.65 31.49 -13.34
N GLY A 463 10.98 30.93 -14.35
CA GLY A 463 9.72 31.46 -14.90
C GLY A 463 8.57 31.50 -13.89
N TYR A 464 8.44 30.49 -13.02
CA TYR A 464 7.43 30.48 -11.94
C TYR A 464 7.62 31.60 -10.92
N THR A 465 8.85 32.08 -10.75
CA THR A 465 9.23 33.08 -9.75
C THR A 465 9.50 34.46 -10.33
N ASP A 466 9.27 34.66 -11.63
CA ASP A 466 9.56 35.92 -12.32
C ASP A 466 8.63 37.05 -11.83
N THR A 467 9.13 37.89 -10.94
CA THR A 467 8.36 38.99 -10.36
C THR A 467 8.06 40.12 -11.35
N SER A 468 8.67 40.10 -12.54
CA SER A 468 8.29 41.03 -13.62
C SER A 468 6.96 40.66 -14.28
N LEU A 469 6.52 39.41 -14.14
CA LEU A 469 5.25 38.92 -14.65
C LEU A 469 4.15 38.98 -13.57
N SER A 470 2.94 39.32 -14.01
CA SER A 470 1.76 39.29 -13.14
C SER A 470 1.46 37.87 -12.64
N ALA A 471 0.74 37.75 -11.53
CA ALA A 471 0.30 36.45 -11.02
C ALA A 471 -0.53 35.68 -12.06
N SER A 472 -1.36 36.39 -12.84
CA SER A 472 -2.12 35.83 -13.96
C SER A 472 -1.18 35.29 -15.06
N ALA A 473 -0.13 36.01 -15.43
CA ALA A 473 0.80 35.57 -16.48
C ALA A 473 1.69 34.37 -16.06
N ARG A 474 1.94 34.19 -14.75
CA ARG A 474 2.69 33.06 -14.18
C ARG A 474 1.83 31.87 -13.77
N SER A 475 0.53 31.96 -13.99
CA SER A 475 -0.43 30.95 -13.63
C SER A 475 -0.45 29.81 -14.65
N ASN A 476 -0.99 28.64 -14.30
CA ASN A 476 -1.18 27.56 -15.28
C ASN A 476 -2.15 27.99 -16.39
N TYR A 477 -3.11 28.87 -16.10
CA TYR A 477 -3.95 29.45 -17.14
C TYR A 477 -3.11 30.25 -18.15
N GLY A 478 -2.21 31.12 -17.66
CA GLY A 478 -1.31 31.91 -18.50
C GLY A 478 -0.35 31.05 -19.34
N LEU A 479 0.15 29.95 -18.79
CA LEU A 479 0.99 28.98 -19.50
C LEU A 479 0.19 28.19 -20.54
N ARG A 480 -1.03 27.75 -20.19
CA ARG A 480 -1.94 27.05 -21.09
C ARG A 480 -2.34 27.91 -22.29
N GLU A 481 -2.69 29.18 -22.08
CA GLU A 481 -3.04 30.10 -23.18
C GLU A 481 -1.89 30.27 -24.19
N GLN A 482 -0.64 30.30 -23.72
CA GLN A 482 0.53 30.29 -24.61
C GLN A 482 0.64 28.98 -25.40
N ALA A 483 0.33 27.84 -24.78
CA ALA A 483 0.35 26.54 -25.45
C ALA A 483 -0.79 26.39 -26.47
N LEU A 484 -1.98 26.92 -26.17
CA LEU A 484 -3.10 26.99 -27.11
C LEU A 484 -2.79 27.89 -28.32
N ALA A 485 -1.99 28.94 -28.16
CA ALA A 485 -1.52 29.73 -29.29
C ALA A 485 -0.66 28.89 -30.27
N LEU A 486 0.11 27.92 -29.78
CA LEU A 486 0.85 26.97 -30.63
C LEU A 486 -0.09 26.03 -31.39
N LYS A 487 -1.21 25.62 -30.78
CA LYS A 487 -2.25 24.83 -31.46
C LYS A 487 -2.82 25.54 -32.68
N ALA A 488 -3.10 26.84 -32.56
CA ALA A 488 -3.55 27.66 -33.68
C ALA A 488 -2.47 27.84 -34.77
N LYS A 489 -1.19 27.89 -34.37
CA LYS A 489 -0.04 28.03 -35.27
C LYS A 489 0.25 26.78 -36.10
N TYR A 490 -0.02 25.58 -35.57
CA TYR A 490 0.32 24.31 -36.23
C TYR A 490 -0.87 23.36 -36.44
N PRO A 491 -1.90 23.78 -37.21
CA PRO A 491 -3.04 22.91 -37.50
C PRO A 491 -2.60 21.70 -38.33
N GLY A 492 -2.86 20.48 -37.83
CA GLY A 492 -2.50 19.24 -38.54
C GLY A 492 -1.00 18.94 -38.60
N GLY A 493 -0.19 19.58 -37.75
CA GLY A 493 1.22 19.25 -37.53
C GLY A 493 1.44 17.85 -36.92
N PRO A 494 2.70 17.47 -36.63
CA PRO A 494 2.95 16.28 -35.81
C PRO A 494 2.23 16.41 -34.46
N THR A 495 1.84 15.29 -33.88
CA THR A 495 1.10 15.30 -32.61
C THR A 495 2.00 15.72 -31.46
N ALA A 496 1.55 16.74 -30.72
CA ALA A 496 2.13 17.18 -29.47
C ALA A 496 1.06 17.07 -28.38
N VAL A 497 1.18 16.06 -27.50
CA VAL A 497 0.25 15.84 -26.40
C VAL A 497 0.73 16.63 -25.19
N LEU A 498 -0.02 17.64 -24.80
CA LEU A 498 0.28 18.42 -23.60
C LEU A 498 -0.31 17.73 -22.38
N THR A 499 0.40 17.79 -21.25
CA THR A 499 -0.12 17.51 -19.91
C THR A 499 -0.72 16.10 -19.75
N HIS A 500 -0.06 15.07 -20.26
CA HIS A 500 -0.54 13.69 -20.23
C HIS A 500 0.21 12.82 -19.20
N GLY A 501 0.02 13.15 -17.93
CA GLY A 501 0.39 12.34 -16.76
C GLY A 501 -0.82 11.63 -16.15
N ALA A 502 -0.83 11.46 -14.82
CA ALA A 502 -2.01 10.98 -14.11
C ALA A 502 -3.05 12.11 -13.99
N ASN A 503 -2.62 13.22 -13.41
CA ASN A 503 -3.31 14.48 -13.23
C ASN A 503 -2.23 15.57 -13.41
N PRO A 504 -2.29 16.42 -14.44
CA PRO A 504 -3.21 16.39 -15.57
C PRO A 504 -3.00 15.14 -16.43
N GLY A 505 -4.01 14.72 -17.20
CA GLY A 505 -3.89 13.60 -18.14
C GLY A 505 -4.98 12.56 -17.98
N HIS A 506 -4.67 11.46 -17.31
CA HIS A 506 -5.57 10.32 -17.13
C HIS A 506 -6.89 10.69 -16.46
N VAL A 507 -6.90 11.64 -15.54
CA VAL A 507 -8.12 12.12 -14.89
C VAL A 507 -9.15 12.70 -15.88
N SER A 508 -8.72 13.29 -17.00
CA SER A 508 -9.63 13.75 -18.05
C SER A 508 -10.37 12.57 -18.70
N HIS A 509 -9.72 11.41 -18.79
CA HIS A 509 -10.34 10.17 -19.27
C HIS A 509 -11.33 9.59 -18.25
N LEU A 510 -11.00 9.69 -16.95
CA LEU A 510 -11.90 9.32 -15.87
C LEU A 510 -13.14 10.22 -15.83
N VAL A 511 -13.03 11.52 -16.11
CA VAL A 511 -14.20 12.40 -16.21
C VAL A 511 -15.15 11.92 -17.29
N LYS A 512 -14.65 11.61 -18.49
CA LYS A 512 -15.47 11.08 -19.59
C LYS A 512 -16.16 9.76 -19.20
N GLN A 513 -15.42 8.83 -18.60
CA GLN A 513 -16.02 7.58 -18.11
C GLN A 513 -17.06 7.83 -17.01
N GLY A 514 -16.78 8.75 -16.07
CA GLY A 514 -17.68 9.08 -14.97
C GLY A 514 -18.99 9.72 -15.44
N LEU A 515 -18.94 10.58 -16.46
CA LEU A 515 -20.14 11.11 -17.10
C LEU A 515 -21.02 9.99 -17.69
N LEU A 516 -20.40 9.00 -18.35
CA LEU A 516 -21.14 7.85 -18.89
C LEU A 516 -21.73 6.98 -17.77
N ASP A 517 -20.98 6.76 -16.69
CA ASP A 517 -21.45 5.99 -15.54
C ASP A 517 -22.65 6.68 -14.85
N ILE A 518 -22.59 8.00 -14.65
CA ILE A 518 -23.69 8.79 -14.10
C ILE A 518 -24.90 8.78 -15.02
N ALA A 519 -24.70 8.91 -16.34
CA ALA A 519 -25.78 8.83 -17.32
C ALA A 519 -26.49 7.47 -17.27
N ALA A 520 -25.72 6.39 -17.27
CA ALA A 520 -26.23 5.03 -17.15
C ALA A 520 -26.99 4.84 -15.82
N ALA A 521 -26.41 5.28 -14.71
CA ALA A 521 -27.00 5.17 -13.39
C ALA A 521 -28.31 5.97 -13.26
N SER A 522 -28.44 7.08 -13.98
CA SER A 522 -29.61 7.97 -13.96
C SER A 522 -30.64 7.64 -15.04
N ASN A 523 -30.45 6.56 -15.80
CA ASN A 523 -31.25 6.20 -16.98
C ASN A 523 -31.33 7.35 -18.01
N HIS A 524 -30.31 8.20 -18.06
CA HIS A 524 -30.23 9.27 -19.06
C HIS A 524 -29.84 8.65 -20.40
N PRO A 525 -30.64 8.81 -21.47
CA PRO A 525 -30.30 8.27 -22.78
C PRO A 525 -29.13 9.06 -23.37
N ALA A 526 -27.92 8.52 -23.25
CA ALA A 526 -26.72 9.11 -23.83
C ALA A 526 -25.99 8.08 -24.69
N ALA A 527 -25.80 8.39 -25.97
CA ALA A 527 -24.76 7.75 -26.76
C ALA A 527 -23.39 8.29 -26.31
N VAL A 528 -22.32 7.51 -26.49
CA VAL A 528 -20.96 7.98 -26.19
C VAL A 528 -20.63 9.19 -27.07
N PRO A 529 -20.40 10.40 -26.51
CA PRO A 529 -20.13 11.57 -27.32
C PRO A 529 -18.80 11.48 -28.07
N THR A 530 -18.78 11.96 -29.31
CA THR A 530 -17.60 11.95 -30.18
C THR A 530 -17.00 13.33 -30.43
N SER A 531 -17.61 14.39 -29.90
CA SER A 531 -17.14 15.78 -30.04
C SER A 531 -17.10 16.48 -28.69
N ARG A 532 -16.35 17.59 -28.62
CA ARG A 532 -16.27 18.46 -27.44
C ARG A 532 -17.66 18.96 -27.02
N GLU A 533 -18.45 19.40 -27.99
CA GLU A 533 -19.80 19.92 -27.78
C GLU A 533 -20.72 18.83 -27.21
N GLY A 534 -20.60 17.59 -27.69
CA GLY A 534 -21.37 16.46 -27.17
C GLY A 534 -21.01 16.11 -25.72
N TRP A 535 -19.72 16.18 -25.35
CA TRP A 535 -19.29 15.98 -23.96
C TRP A 535 -19.76 17.10 -23.04
N ALA A 536 -19.65 18.36 -23.48
CA ALA A 536 -20.13 19.53 -22.74
C ALA A 536 -21.65 19.48 -22.54
N ALA A 537 -22.41 19.12 -23.58
CA ALA A 537 -23.86 18.92 -23.50
C ALA A 537 -24.23 17.80 -22.51
N LEU A 538 -23.53 16.66 -22.54
CA LEU A 538 -23.76 15.58 -21.59
C LEU A 538 -23.52 16.03 -20.14
N ALA A 539 -22.43 16.74 -19.86
CA ALA A 539 -22.14 17.25 -18.52
C ALA A 539 -23.21 18.24 -18.04
N ARG A 540 -23.69 19.13 -18.93
CA ARG A 540 -24.81 20.05 -18.66
C ARG A 540 -26.09 19.29 -18.35
N ASP A 541 -26.46 18.35 -19.20
CA ASP A 541 -27.75 17.64 -19.13
C ASP A 541 -27.82 16.74 -17.87
N LEU A 542 -26.67 16.21 -17.42
CA LEU A 542 -26.54 15.51 -16.14
C LEU A 542 -26.54 16.45 -14.91
N GLY A 543 -26.40 17.75 -15.12
CA GLY A 543 -26.35 18.75 -14.05
C GLY A 543 -25.06 18.74 -13.25
N ILE A 544 -23.91 18.42 -13.87
CA ILE A 544 -22.62 18.43 -13.18
C ILE A 544 -22.23 19.87 -12.85
N LYS A 545 -22.06 20.17 -11.57
CA LYS A 545 -21.68 21.50 -11.08
C LYS A 545 -20.20 21.59 -10.77
N VAL A 546 -19.67 20.57 -10.08
CA VAL A 546 -18.29 20.57 -9.57
C VAL A 546 -17.59 19.28 -10.00
N ILE A 547 -16.33 19.42 -10.40
CA ILE A 547 -15.40 18.33 -10.64
C ILE A 547 -14.20 18.57 -9.73
N HIS A 548 -14.04 17.76 -8.68
CA HIS A 548 -12.76 17.72 -7.99
C HIS A 548 -11.89 16.65 -8.63
N ILE A 549 -10.63 16.97 -8.87
CA ILE A 549 -9.61 15.94 -8.92
C ILE A 549 -9.34 15.59 -7.45
N ALA A 550 -9.95 14.52 -6.97
CA ALA A 550 -9.99 14.18 -5.55
C ALA A 550 -8.96 13.10 -5.26
N GLU A 551 -7.89 13.49 -4.59
CA GLU A 551 -6.73 12.64 -4.35
C GLU A 551 -6.37 12.56 -2.85
N ARG A 552 -6.15 11.33 -2.38
CA ARG A 552 -5.57 11.03 -1.07
C ARG A 552 -4.39 10.08 -1.22
N ASP A 553 -3.20 10.60 -0.99
CA ASP A 553 -2.00 9.78 -0.84
C ASP A 553 -1.82 9.37 0.63
N SER A 554 -1.86 8.07 0.90
CA SER A 554 -1.70 7.47 2.22
C SER A 554 -0.33 6.78 2.39
N GLN A 555 0.56 6.90 1.41
CA GLN A 555 1.87 6.23 1.42
C GLN A 555 2.72 6.73 2.59
N LYS A 556 3.32 5.77 3.29
CA LYS A 556 4.07 6.02 4.52
C LYS A 556 5.45 5.39 4.45
N ALA A 557 6.48 6.18 4.77
CA ALA A 557 7.84 5.68 4.94
C ALA A 557 8.05 5.07 6.34
N ASN A 558 9.05 4.19 6.47
CA ASN A 558 9.56 3.75 7.77
C ASN A 558 10.53 4.74 8.43
N ILE A 559 10.91 5.80 7.72
CA ILE A 559 11.78 6.86 8.21
C ILE A 559 10.91 8.12 8.42
N PRO A 560 10.71 8.57 9.67
CA PRO A 560 9.94 9.78 9.93
C PRO A 560 10.64 10.99 9.33
N ARG A 561 9.85 11.95 8.83
CA ARG A 561 10.36 13.23 8.35
C ARG A 561 11.22 13.94 9.40
N ALA A 562 12.37 14.48 8.97
CA ALA A 562 13.22 15.32 9.80
C ALA A 562 12.79 16.80 9.76
N ILE A 563 13.13 17.57 10.79
CA ILE A 563 12.95 19.04 10.79
C ILE A 563 13.85 19.65 9.69
N GLY A 564 13.34 20.62 8.93
CA GLY A 564 14.07 21.22 7.82
C GLY A 564 14.28 20.26 6.63
N GLU A 565 13.41 19.26 6.48
CA GLU A 565 13.37 18.34 5.35
C GLU A 565 11.98 18.40 4.69
N PHE A 566 11.94 18.59 3.37
CA PHE A 566 10.74 18.38 2.58
C PHE A 566 10.69 16.94 2.10
N VAL A 567 9.61 16.24 2.38
CA VAL A 567 9.40 14.83 2.02
C VAL A 567 8.15 14.72 1.14
N ASN A 568 8.24 13.97 0.04
CA ASN A 568 7.11 13.74 -0.86
C ASN A 568 7.24 12.39 -1.58
N THR A 569 6.16 11.92 -2.22
CA THR A 569 6.12 10.67 -3.03
C THR A 569 6.47 10.89 -4.51
N TRP A 570 6.43 12.15 -4.95
CA TRP A 570 6.83 12.59 -6.29
C TRP A 570 7.65 13.90 -6.22
N SER A 571 7.97 14.49 -7.38
CA SER A 571 8.87 15.65 -7.52
C SER A 571 8.59 16.74 -6.46
N ILE A 572 9.59 16.99 -5.62
CA ILE A 572 9.48 18.02 -4.57
C ILE A 572 9.53 19.42 -5.20
N ASP A 573 10.40 19.63 -6.18
CA ASP A 573 10.51 20.92 -6.86
C ASP A 573 9.27 21.24 -7.69
N GLY A 574 8.70 20.25 -8.38
CA GLY A 574 7.42 20.40 -9.08
C GLY A 574 6.29 20.76 -8.10
N PHE A 575 6.14 19.97 -7.04
CA PHE A 575 5.10 20.21 -6.04
C PHE A 575 5.21 21.56 -5.34
N VAL A 576 6.43 22.02 -5.02
CA VAL A 576 6.65 23.34 -4.42
C VAL A 576 6.42 24.44 -5.45
N GLY A 577 6.84 24.26 -6.70
CA GLY A 577 6.59 25.20 -7.79
C GLY A 577 5.09 25.46 -7.97
N GLU A 578 4.31 24.40 -8.15
CA GLU A 578 2.86 24.45 -8.29
C GLU A 578 2.17 24.92 -7.00
N GLY A 579 2.59 24.41 -5.85
CA GLY A 579 2.03 24.77 -4.55
C GLY A 579 2.22 26.24 -4.17
N CYS A 580 3.29 26.87 -4.67
CA CYS A 580 3.58 28.30 -4.46
C CYS A 580 2.93 29.21 -5.50
N GLN A 581 2.47 28.68 -6.63
CA GLN A 581 1.67 29.43 -7.59
C GLN A 581 0.31 29.82 -7.01
N PRO A 582 -0.37 30.84 -7.58
CA PRO A 582 -1.74 31.17 -7.20
C PRO A 582 -2.65 29.94 -7.20
N ALA A 583 -3.52 29.84 -6.20
CA ALA A 583 -4.57 28.82 -6.20
C ALA A 583 -5.47 29.07 -7.43
N GLU A 584 -5.66 28.07 -8.29
CA GLU A 584 -6.44 28.19 -9.53
C GLU A 584 -7.53 27.14 -9.63
N LEU A 585 -8.64 27.55 -10.25
CA LEU A 585 -9.79 26.69 -10.48
C LEU A 585 -10.54 27.15 -11.73
N GLY A 586 -11.00 26.18 -12.52
CA GLY A 586 -12.05 26.39 -13.49
C GLY A 586 -13.31 26.89 -12.77
N TRP A 587 -13.95 27.93 -13.30
CA TRP A 587 -15.02 28.64 -12.60
C TRP A 587 -16.38 28.35 -13.23
N GLY A 588 -17.21 27.60 -12.51
CA GLY A 588 -18.51 27.16 -13.00
C GLY A 588 -19.54 28.28 -13.13
N THR A 589 -20.50 28.09 -14.04
CA THR A 589 -21.62 29.04 -14.22
C THR A 589 -22.63 28.96 -13.08
N HIS A 590 -22.61 27.91 -12.25
CA HIS A 590 -23.50 27.78 -11.09
C HIS A 590 -23.04 28.60 -9.88
N GLU A 591 -21.78 29.04 -9.84
CA GLU A 591 -21.19 29.75 -8.70
C GLU A 591 -21.80 31.14 -8.53
N ARG A 592 -22.40 31.39 -7.36
CA ARG A 592 -23.07 32.65 -7.00
C ARG A 592 -22.18 33.59 -6.21
N HIS A 593 -21.13 33.05 -5.58
CA HIS A 593 -20.29 33.77 -4.62
C HIS A 593 -18.88 33.91 -5.15
N PHE A 594 -18.54 35.10 -5.64
CA PHE A 594 -17.18 35.37 -6.08
C PHE A 594 -16.26 35.63 -4.86
N PRO A 595 -15.13 34.93 -4.71
CA PRO A 595 -14.24 35.10 -3.56
C PRO A 595 -13.66 36.51 -3.47
N ALA A 596 -13.60 37.09 -2.27
CA ALA A 596 -13.10 38.47 -2.07
C ALA A 596 -11.64 38.67 -2.51
N ASP A 597 -10.82 37.62 -2.42
CA ASP A 597 -9.43 37.58 -2.88
C ASP A 597 -9.25 36.86 -4.23
N GLY A 598 -10.36 36.57 -4.92
CA GLY A 598 -10.37 36.04 -6.27
C GLY A 598 -10.10 37.12 -7.32
N ALA A 599 -9.61 36.68 -8.48
CA ALA A 599 -9.42 37.52 -9.65
C ALA A 599 -9.67 36.70 -10.93
N ARG A 600 -10.08 37.40 -12.00
CA ARG A 600 -10.24 36.84 -13.34
C ARG A 600 -9.01 37.15 -14.19
N HIS A 601 -8.79 36.34 -15.21
CA HIS A 601 -7.84 36.66 -16.27
C HIS A 601 -8.48 37.64 -17.26
N ASP A 602 -7.69 38.57 -17.78
CA ASP A 602 -8.07 39.60 -18.75
C ASP A 602 -7.92 39.14 -20.22
N TYR A 603 -7.52 37.89 -20.44
CA TYR A 603 -7.34 37.24 -21.73
C TYR A 603 -7.78 35.76 -21.70
N GLY A 604 -7.82 35.13 -22.88
CA GLY A 604 -8.21 33.73 -23.05
C GLY A 604 -9.72 33.47 -22.96
N ALA A 605 -10.12 32.21 -22.82
CA ALA A 605 -11.53 31.79 -22.84
C ALA A 605 -12.33 32.13 -21.56
N GLY A 606 -11.69 32.71 -20.55
CA GLY A 606 -12.31 33.07 -19.27
C GLY A 606 -12.79 31.86 -18.46
N ALA A 607 -12.19 30.69 -18.69
CA ALA A 607 -12.59 29.42 -18.07
C ALA A 607 -12.23 29.28 -16.59
N ALA A 608 -11.28 30.08 -16.10
CA ALA A 608 -10.75 29.96 -14.75
C ALA A 608 -10.71 31.29 -14.00
N ILE A 609 -10.57 31.18 -12.68
CA ILE A 609 -10.17 32.26 -11.79
C ILE A 609 -8.93 31.83 -11.02
N TYR A 610 -8.27 32.79 -10.40
CA TYR A 610 -7.19 32.53 -9.45
C TYR A 610 -7.42 33.30 -8.15
N LEU A 611 -6.92 32.76 -7.04
CA LEU A 611 -6.88 33.43 -5.75
C LEU A 611 -5.52 34.12 -5.57
N LYS A 612 -5.50 35.30 -4.95
CA LYS A 612 -4.27 36.07 -4.69
C LYS A 612 -3.45 35.49 -3.52
N ARG A 613 -3.27 34.17 -3.48
CA ARG A 613 -2.50 33.44 -2.47
C ARG A 613 -2.03 32.08 -3.02
N PRO A 614 -0.96 31.49 -2.46
CA PRO A 614 -0.44 30.19 -2.89
C PRO A 614 -1.48 29.06 -2.78
N GLY A 615 -1.53 28.16 -3.76
CA GLY A 615 -2.46 27.03 -3.78
C GLY A 615 -2.32 26.10 -2.56
N ALA A 616 -1.09 25.82 -2.16
CA ALA A 616 -0.80 25.00 -0.97
C ALA A 616 -1.21 25.68 0.36
N SER A 617 -1.63 26.95 0.33
CA SER A 617 -2.20 27.65 1.50
C SER A 617 -3.72 27.56 1.58
N VAL A 618 -4.37 27.15 0.49
CA VAL A 618 -5.83 27.12 0.36
C VAL A 618 -6.30 25.70 0.59
N ARG A 619 -7.11 25.52 1.63
CA ARG A 619 -7.74 24.25 1.93
C ARG A 619 -9.17 24.23 1.38
N ILE A 620 -9.58 23.09 0.88
CA ILE A 620 -10.93 22.84 0.37
C ILE A 620 -11.46 21.52 0.90
N ARG A 621 -12.77 21.45 1.11
CA ARG A 621 -13.48 20.25 1.54
C ARG A 621 -13.74 19.36 0.34
N THR A 622 -13.38 18.10 0.46
CA THR A 622 -13.56 17.09 -0.60
C THR A 622 -13.82 15.72 0.03
N TRP A 623 -13.94 14.70 -0.82
CA TRP A 623 -14.25 13.35 -0.42
C TRP A 623 -13.62 12.31 -1.36
N THR A 624 -13.14 11.20 -0.79
CA THR A 624 -12.75 9.98 -1.52
C THR A 624 -13.33 8.74 -0.83
N PRO A 625 -13.49 7.59 -1.52
CA PRO A 625 -14.12 6.41 -0.94
C PRO A 625 -13.44 5.83 0.30
N MET A 626 -12.11 5.78 0.33
CA MET A 626 -11.37 5.16 1.43
C MET A 626 -11.19 6.10 2.62
N GLU A 627 -11.07 7.40 2.38
CA GLU A 627 -10.90 8.40 3.44
C GLU A 627 -12.24 8.91 4.00
N GLY A 628 -13.27 8.99 3.16
CA GLY A 628 -14.47 9.77 3.46
C GLY A 628 -14.20 11.27 3.26
N PRO A 629 -14.83 12.16 4.05
CA PRO A 629 -14.62 13.61 3.92
C PRO A 629 -13.28 14.07 4.52
N PHE A 630 -12.55 14.91 3.78
CA PHE A 630 -11.28 15.48 4.24
C PHE A 630 -10.99 16.87 3.64
N HIS A 631 -9.88 17.48 4.05
CA HIS A 631 -9.37 18.71 3.46
C HIS A 631 -8.25 18.43 2.47
N GLY A 632 -8.44 18.84 1.22
CA GLY A 632 -7.37 18.90 0.21
C GLY A 632 -6.79 20.31 0.09
N PHE A 633 -5.60 20.44 -0.49
CA PHE A 633 -5.04 21.69 -0.95
C PHE A 633 -5.55 22.02 -2.37
N LEU A 634 -5.87 23.28 -2.61
CA LEU A 634 -6.26 23.79 -3.95
C LEU A 634 -5.00 24.24 -4.69
N ILE A 635 -4.20 23.25 -5.09
CA ILE A 635 -3.00 23.47 -5.90
C ILE A 635 -3.41 23.64 -7.35
N THR A 636 -2.76 24.58 -8.06
CA THR A 636 -3.07 24.81 -9.46
C THR A 636 -2.65 23.61 -10.30
N HIS A 637 -3.48 23.26 -11.28
CA HIS A 637 -3.26 22.13 -12.17
C HIS A 637 -3.88 22.45 -13.53
N SER A 638 -3.29 21.93 -14.62
CA SER A 638 -3.75 22.27 -15.97
C SER A 638 -5.18 21.76 -16.24
N GLU A 639 -5.54 20.58 -15.74
CA GLU A 639 -6.86 19.98 -15.89
C GLU A 639 -7.97 20.73 -15.16
N ALA A 640 -7.64 21.48 -14.11
CA ALA A 640 -8.59 22.38 -13.45
C ALA A 640 -9.15 23.41 -14.46
N ILE A 641 -8.31 23.85 -15.40
CA ILE A 641 -8.64 24.84 -16.41
C ILE A 641 -9.15 24.15 -17.68
N SER A 642 -8.44 23.14 -18.20
CA SER A 642 -8.78 22.48 -19.47
C SER A 642 -10.11 21.75 -19.39
N LEU A 643 -10.47 21.09 -18.28
CA LEU A 643 -11.76 20.43 -18.15
C LEU A 643 -12.93 21.42 -18.11
N ALA A 644 -12.79 22.52 -17.37
CA ALA A 644 -13.81 23.55 -17.32
C ALA A 644 -14.01 24.21 -18.68
N ASP A 645 -12.91 24.49 -19.40
CA ASP A 645 -12.97 24.97 -20.78
C ASP A 645 -13.62 23.92 -21.71
N TYR A 646 -13.13 22.69 -21.72
CA TYR A 646 -13.59 21.61 -22.60
C TYR A 646 -15.08 21.30 -22.44
N LEU A 647 -15.59 21.31 -21.21
CA LEU A 647 -17.00 21.05 -20.88
C LEU A 647 -17.88 22.32 -20.90
N SER A 648 -17.38 23.44 -21.42
CA SER A 648 -18.19 24.65 -21.58
C SER A 648 -19.19 24.52 -22.73
N VAL A 649 -20.45 24.89 -22.49
CA VAL A 649 -21.46 25.09 -23.53
C VAL A 649 -21.65 26.59 -23.72
N SER A 650 -21.57 27.04 -24.97
CA SER A 650 -21.82 28.43 -25.33
C SER A 650 -23.01 28.53 -26.28
N GLU A 651 -23.91 29.47 -26.01
CA GLU A 651 -25.06 29.80 -26.86
C GLU A 651 -24.98 31.30 -27.20
N ASN A 652 -25.10 31.65 -28.48
CA ASN A 652 -25.00 33.04 -28.96
C ASN A 652 -23.72 33.79 -28.52
N GLY A 653 -22.62 33.07 -28.29
CA GLY A 653 -21.35 33.65 -27.85
C GLY A 653 -21.21 33.83 -26.34
N GLU A 654 -22.22 33.49 -25.54
CA GLU A 654 -22.18 33.50 -24.08
C GLU A 654 -22.05 32.08 -23.52
N THR A 655 -21.20 31.88 -22.52
CA THR A 655 -21.09 30.59 -21.82
C THR A 655 -22.29 30.40 -20.91
N VAL A 656 -23.19 29.49 -21.28
CA VAL A 656 -24.42 29.17 -20.53
C VAL A 656 -24.22 28.03 -19.52
N TYR A 657 -23.21 27.19 -19.74
CA TYR A 657 -22.85 26.12 -18.82
C TYR A 657 -21.34 25.94 -18.78
N ARG A 658 -20.81 25.78 -17.56
CA ARG A 658 -19.45 25.35 -17.26
C ARG A 658 -19.42 24.75 -15.86
N PRO A 659 -18.73 23.62 -15.62
CA PRO A 659 -18.51 23.13 -14.27
C PRO A 659 -17.35 23.89 -13.59
N THR A 660 -17.42 24.04 -12.27
CA THR A 660 -16.25 24.35 -11.46
C THR A 660 -15.33 23.13 -11.47
N SER A 661 -14.03 23.31 -11.73
CA SER A 661 -13.06 22.21 -11.78
C SER A 661 -11.79 22.61 -11.06
N HIS A 662 -11.34 21.82 -10.09
CA HIS A 662 -10.06 22.07 -9.42
C HIS A 662 -9.49 20.85 -8.72
N TYR A 663 -8.21 20.96 -8.37
CA TYR A 663 -7.54 19.93 -7.59
C TYR A 663 -7.98 20.01 -6.12
N ALA A 664 -8.10 18.84 -5.50
CA ALA A 664 -8.47 18.63 -4.11
C ALA A 664 -7.46 17.64 -3.49
N TYR A 665 -6.21 18.10 -3.34
CA TYR A 665 -5.09 17.19 -3.08
C TYR A 665 -4.77 17.06 -1.59
N HIS A 666 -4.91 15.87 -1.03
CA HIS A 666 -4.29 15.54 0.24
C HIS A 666 -3.07 14.65 -0.01
N PRO A 667 -1.85 15.22 -0.01
CA PRO A 667 -0.64 14.44 -0.21
C PRO A 667 -0.37 13.54 1.01
N SER A 668 0.68 12.72 0.93
CA SER A 668 1.14 11.91 2.07
C SER A 668 1.30 12.76 3.35
N ASP A 669 1.11 12.15 4.52
CA ASP A 669 1.19 12.84 5.80
C ASP A 669 2.54 13.59 6.00
N ASP A 670 3.64 13.01 5.50
CA ASP A 670 4.96 13.63 5.53
C ASP A 670 5.04 14.89 4.63
N ALA A 671 4.35 14.88 3.48
CA ALA A 671 4.23 16.04 2.61
C ALA A 671 3.30 17.12 3.20
N VAL A 672 2.20 16.74 3.87
CA VAL A 672 1.37 17.70 4.63
C VAL A 672 2.20 18.42 5.68
N MET A 673 3.01 17.69 6.46
CA MET A 673 3.93 18.29 7.44
C MET A 673 5.02 19.14 6.78
N SER A 674 5.46 18.78 5.58
CA SER A 674 6.45 19.54 4.81
C SER A 674 5.88 20.87 4.32
N VAL A 675 4.65 20.88 3.79
CA VAL A 675 3.92 22.09 3.40
C VAL A 675 3.66 22.98 4.61
N HIS A 676 3.27 22.39 5.75
CA HIS A 676 3.08 23.14 6.99
C HIS A 676 4.35 23.88 7.42
N GLU A 677 5.52 23.22 7.37
CA GLU A 677 6.79 23.89 7.66
C GLU A 677 7.17 24.93 6.60
N LEU A 678 6.95 24.64 5.31
CA LEU A 678 7.24 25.57 4.21
C LEU A 678 6.46 26.88 4.38
N ALA A 679 5.14 26.78 4.61
CA ALA A 679 4.28 27.92 4.86
C ALA A 679 4.67 28.66 6.15
N GLY A 680 4.95 27.92 7.23
CA GLY A 680 5.42 28.48 8.50
C GLY A 680 6.78 29.20 8.42
N LYS A 681 7.58 28.92 7.38
CA LYS A 681 8.85 29.59 7.06
C LYS A 681 8.71 30.60 5.92
N ASN A 682 7.52 31.15 5.69
CA ASN A 682 7.23 32.15 4.66
C ASN A 682 7.58 31.68 3.24
N TRP A 683 7.21 30.45 2.89
CA TRP A 683 7.44 29.85 1.56
C TRP A 683 8.92 29.71 1.19
N LYS A 684 9.82 29.74 2.19
CA LYS A 684 11.23 29.44 1.99
C LYS A 684 11.45 27.94 2.03
N MET A 685 11.94 27.39 0.92
CA MET A 685 12.24 25.98 0.78
C MET A 685 13.17 25.45 1.88
N GLN A 686 12.88 24.24 2.36
CA GLN A 686 13.70 23.51 3.31
C GLN A 686 15.09 23.18 2.73
N ASP A 687 16.09 23.10 3.59
CA ASP A 687 17.49 22.84 3.19
C ASP A 687 17.70 21.39 2.67
N ARG A 688 16.81 20.47 3.05
CA ARG A 688 16.87 19.06 2.64
C ARG A 688 15.60 18.63 1.93
N LYS A 689 15.77 17.71 0.98
CA LYS A 689 14.71 17.10 0.19
C LYS A 689 14.86 15.59 0.23
N ARG A 690 13.77 14.85 0.42
CA ARG A 690 13.76 13.38 0.35
C ARG A 690 12.53 12.88 -0.39
N LEU A 691 12.77 12.28 -1.54
CA LEU A 691 11.74 11.60 -2.31
C LEU A 691 11.54 10.18 -1.78
N MET A 692 10.34 9.89 -1.30
CA MET A 692 9.97 8.56 -0.82
C MET A 692 9.86 7.58 -1.99
N ARG A 693 10.64 6.50 -1.94
CA ARG A 693 10.59 5.40 -2.92
C ARG A 693 10.62 4.03 -2.24
N ASP A 694 11.83 3.47 -2.07
CA ASP A 694 12.01 2.14 -1.48
C ASP A 694 11.65 2.10 0.01
N GLU A 695 11.72 3.24 0.68
CA GLU A 695 11.39 3.40 2.10
C GLU A 695 9.89 3.37 2.40
N ILE A 696 9.02 3.47 1.39
CA ILE A 696 7.57 3.34 1.57
C ILE A 696 7.25 1.92 2.04
N VAL A 697 6.62 1.77 3.20
CA VAL A 697 6.31 0.45 3.80
C VAL A 697 4.86 0.04 3.65
N SER A 698 3.95 0.99 3.50
CA SER A 698 2.51 0.75 3.35
C SER A 698 1.82 1.98 2.77
N GLY A 699 0.55 1.82 2.41
CA GLY A 699 -0.32 2.88 1.92
C GLY A 699 -0.62 2.76 0.44
N TYR A 700 -1.48 3.65 -0.02
CA TYR A 700 -1.97 3.71 -1.39
C TYR A 700 -1.99 5.14 -1.88
N ASP A 701 -2.09 5.28 -3.19
CA ASP A 701 -2.44 6.53 -3.83
C ASP A 701 -3.88 6.40 -4.37
N GLU A 702 -4.81 7.08 -3.70
CA GLU A 702 -6.22 7.13 -4.06
C GLU A 702 -6.48 8.36 -4.93
N LEU A 703 -6.28 8.19 -6.23
CA LEU A 703 -6.46 9.25 -7.23
C LEU A 703 -7.69 8.99 -8.09
N GLY A 704 -8.57 9.98 -8.17
CA GLY A 704 -9.77 9.93 -9.00
C GLY A 704 -10.43 11.29 -9.20
N VAL A 705 -11.63 11.25 -9.77
CA VAL A 705 -12.45 12.43 -10.05
C VAL A 705 -13.76 12.32 -9.30
N LEU A 706 -14.12 13.36 -8.55
CA LEU A 706 -15.41 13.51 -7.89
C LEU A 706 -16.28 14.45 -8.73
N LEU A 707 -17.28 13.90 -9.41
CA LEU A 707 -18.27 14.65 -10.16
C LEU A 707 -19.48 14.86 -9.26
N ALA A 708 -19.89 16.11 -9.04
CA ALA A 708 -20.86 16.46 -8.02
C ALA A 708 -21.92 17.47 -8.51
N GLY A 709 -23.06 17.47 -7.84
CA GLY A 709 -24.20 18.36 -8.11
C GLY A 709 -25.28 17.75 -9.02
N HIS A 710 -25.05 16.56 -9.55
CA HIS A 710 -26.05 15.81 -10.32
C HIS A 710 -27.13 15.21 -9.41
N ALA A 711 -28.19 14.67 -10.02
CA ALA A 711 -29.37 14.13 -9.30
C ALA A 711 -29.11 12.95 -8.34
N LYS A 712 -27.89 12.41 -8.32
CA LYS A 712 -27.45 11.31 -7.43
C LYS A 712 -26.41 11.77 -6.40
N GLY A 713 -26.35 13.06 -6.10
CA GLY A 713 -25.39 13.63 -5.15
C GLY A 713 -24.02 13.84 -5.79
N ALA A 714 -23.06 12.99 -5.41
CA ALA A 714 -21.73 12.98 -5.98
C ALA A 714 -21.27 11.56 -6.34
N TYR A 715 -20.41 11.47 -7.34
CA TYR A 715 -19.83 10.23 -7.85
C TYR A 715 -18.31 10.36 -7.95
N TRP A 716 -17.60 9.52 -7.22
CA TRP A 716 -16.16 9.40 -7.34
C TRP A 716 -15.78 8.21 -8.24
N LEU A 717 -14.90 8.43 -9.21
CA LEU A 717 -14.33 7.38 -10.05
C LEU A 717 -12.80 7.50 -10.06
N GLY A 718 -12.10 6.42 -9.73
CA GLY A 718 -10.65 6.45 -9.65
C GLY A 718 -10.03 5.12 -9.26
N SER A 719 -8.79 5.19 -8.77
CA SER A 719 -7.93 4.07 -8.41
C SER A 719 -7.59 4.09 -6.93
N HIS A 720 -7.40 2.91 -6.32
CA HIS A 720 -6.76 2.74 -5.01
C HIS A 720 -5.49 1.90 -5.15
N LEU A 721 -4.51 2.41 -5.89
CA LEU A 721 -3.29 1.65 -6.14
C LEU A 721 -2.43 1.61 -4.88
N ASP A 722 -2.25 0.42 -4.30
CA ASP A 722 -1.36 0.25 -3.15
C ASP A 722 0.11 0.05 -3.56
N ILE A 723 1.02 0.43 -2.67
CA ILE A 723 2.47 0.36 -2.91
C ILE A 723 2.98 -1.06 -3.22
N HIS A 724 2.38 -2.11 -2.65
CA HIS A 724 2.84 -3.48 -2.87
C HIS A 724 2.43 -3.99 -4.25
N THR A 725 1.21 -3.66 -4.67
CA THR A 725 0.73 -3.92 -6.03
C THR A 725 1.58 -3.15 -7.05
N ALA A 726 1.83 -1.86 -6.84
CA ALA A 726 2.63 -1.05 -7.75
C ALA A 726 4.03 -1.63 -8.00
N ARG A 727 4.73 -2.02 -6.92
CA ARG A 727 6.06 -2.66 -6.99
C ARG A 727 6.06 -4.01 -7.70
N THR A 728 4.93 -4.71 -7.70
CA THR A 728 4.78 -5.99 -8.40
C THR A 728 4.53 -5.77 -9.90
N LEU A 729 3.79 -4.71 -10.26
CA LEU A 729 3.42 -4.42 -11.64
C LEU A 729 4.57 -3.81 -12.45
N ALA A 730 5.33 -2.88 -11.87
CA ALA A 730 6.42 -2.19 -12.56
C ALA A 730 7.60 -1.87 -11.63
N PRO A 731 8.85 -2.19 -12.02
CA PRO A 731 10.01 -1.78 -11.25
C PRO A 731 10.16 -0.26 -11.25
N HIS A 732 10.96 0.25 -10.30
CA HIS A 732 11.29 1.67 -10.13
C HIS A 732 10.10 2.61 -9.83
N ASN A 733 8.89 2.07 -9.66
CA ASN A 733 7.68 2.82 -9.34
C ASN A 733 7.17 2.55 -7.92
N GLY A 734 6.61 3.60 -7.30
CA GLY A 734 5.64 3.54 -6.20
C GLY A 734 4.21 3.65 -6.73
N ALA A 735 3.21 3.86 -5.87
CA ALA A 735 1.82 3.97 -6.32
C ALA A 735 1.61 5.22 -7.20
N THR A 736 1.94 6.40 -6.69
CA THR A 736 1.85 7.69 -7.40
C THR A 736 2.55 7.65 -8.75
N THR A 737 3.82 7.23 -8.74
CA THR A 737 4.64 7.22 -9.96
C THR A 737 4.15 6.20 -10.98
N LEU A 738 3.56 5.07 -10.58
CA LEU A 738 3.00 4.11 -11.52
C LEU A 738 1.73 4.64 -12.21
N GLN A 739 0.87 5.37 -11.50
CA GLN A 739 -0.29 6.03 -12.11
C GLN A 739 0.14 7.03 -13.17
N VAL A 740 1.20 7.82 -12.91
CA VAL A 740 1.76 8.77 -13.89
C VAL A 740 2.39 8.03 -15.07
N THR A 741 3.31 7.09 -14.81
CA THR A 741 4.11 6.46 -15.87
C THR A 741 3.28 5.56 -16.79
N SER A 742 2.27 4.88 -16.26
CA SER A 742 1.31 4.13 -17.08
C SER A 742 0.43 5.02 -17.95
N SER A 743 0.13 6.23 -17.48
CA SER A 743 -0.62 7.23 -18.24
C SER A 743 0.23 7.83 -19.35
N VAL A 744 1.49 8.17 -19.05
CA VAL A 744 2.48 8.56 -20.07
C VAL A 744 2.62 7.48 -21.14
N LEU A 745 2.70 6.19 -20.77
CA LEU A 745 2.72 5.09 -21.73
C LEU A 745 1.47 5.12 -22.64
N ALA A 746 0.28 5.31 -22.07
CA ALA A 746 -0.95 5.40 -22.85
C ALA A 746 -0.93 6.60 -23.83
N GLY A 747 -0.42 7.75 -23.40
CA GLY A 747 -0.25 8.93 -24.26
C GLY A 747 0.77 8.73 -25.38
N LEU A 748 1.91 8.09 -25.09
CA LEU A 748 2.91 7.72 -26.09
C LEU A 748 2.29 6.82 -27.18
N VAL A 749 1.63 5.74 -26.77
CA VAL A 749 0.96 4.81 -27.69
C VAL A 749 -0.08 5.55 -28.53
N TRP A 750 -0.93 6.36 -27.90
CA TRP A 750 -1.95 7.11 -28.61
C TRP A 750 -1.35 8.09 -29.63
N ALA A 751 -0.30 8.81 -29.28
CA ALA A 751 0.38 9.75 -30.18
C ALA A 751 1.07 9.05 -31.35
N ILE A 752 1.64 7.86 -31.13
CA ILE A 752 2.20 7.01 -32.19
C ILE A 752 1.10 6.52 -33.15
N GLU A 753 -0.05 6.11 -32.62
CA GLU A 753 -1.23 5.69 -33.41
C GLU A 753 -1.89 6.86 -34.14
N ASN A 754 -1.76 8.07 -33.61
CA ASN A 754 -2.39 9.29 -34.12
C ASN A 754 -1.34 10.39 -34.36
N PRO A 755 -0.40 10.26 -35.29
CA PRO A 755 0.81 11.10 -35.34
C PRO A 755 0.60 12.51 -35.94
N ARG A 756 -0.62 12.85 -36.41
CA ARG A 756 -0.93 14.08 -37.16
C ARG A 756 -2.10 14.88 -36.59
N LYS A 757 -2.15 15.04 -35.27
CA LYS A 757 -3.24 15.75 -34.57
C LYS A 757 -2.89 17.20 -34.22
N GLY A 758 -1.64 17.63 -34.46
CA GLY A 758 -1.13 18.92 -33.98
C GLY A 758 -1.02 18.94 -32.46
N VAL A 759 -1.09 20.13 -31.88
CA VAL A 759 -1.07 20.30 -30.42
C VAL A 759 -2.44 19.96 -29.84
N ILE A 760 -2.48 19.05 -28.88
CA ILE A 760 -3.73 18.59 -28.26
C ILE A 760 -3.59 18.44 -26.75
N GLU A 761 -4.73 18.44 -26.07
CA GLU A 761 -4.86 18.15 -24.65
C GLU A 761 -5.50 16.77 -24.40
N PRO A 762 -5.40 16.20 -23.19
CA PRO A 762 -5.93 14.87 -22.86
C PRO A 762 -7.42 14.70 -23.19
N GLU A 763 -8.22 15.75 -23.01
CA GLU A 763 -9.65 15.77 -23.30
C GLU A 763 -9.97 15.53 -24.78
N GLU A 764 -9.03 15.73 -25.69
CA GLU A 764 -9.22 15.51 -27.14
C GLU A 764 -8.85 14.10 -27.59
N MET A 765 -8.24 13.32 -26.71
CA MET A 765 -7.81 11.96 -27.01
C MET A 765 -8.97 10.97 -26.88
N ASP A 766 -8.79 9.81 -27.49
CA ASP A 766 -9.67 8.65 -27.29
C ASP A 766 -9.45 8.11 -25.87
N PHE A 767 -10.38 8.47 -24.98
CA PHE A 767 -10.32 8.11 -23.58
C PHE A 767 -10.38 6.60 -23.36
N ALA A 768 -11.17 5.86 -24.17
CA ALA A 768 -11.32 4.42 -24.01
C ALA A 768 -10.01 3.70 -24.34
N ARG A 769 -9.30 4.15 -25.39
CA ARG A 769 -7.96 3.65 -25.72
C ARG A 769 -6.96 3.92 -24.61
N CYS A 770 -6.97 5.14 -24.05
CA CYS A 770 -6.06 5.51 -22.96
C CYS A 770 -6.34 4.75 -21.66
N LEU A 771 -7.62 4.61 -21.27
CA LEU A 771 -8.05 3.84 -20.11
C LEU A 771 -7.72 2.35 -20.25
N ALA A 772 -7.82 1.79 -21.46
CA ALA A 772 -7.49 0.39 -21.70
C ALA A 772 -6.01 0.09 -21.44
N ILE A 773 -5.10 0.98 -21.84
CA ILE A 773 -3.65 0.82 -21.67
C ILE A 773 -3.24 1.10 -20.22
N ALA A 774 -3.49 2.32 -19.74
CA ALA A 774 -3.07 2.71 -18.40
C ALA A 774 -3.81 1.88 -17.32
N GLY A 775 -5.04 1.45 -17.62
CA GLY A 775 -5.85 0.67 -16.70
C GLY A 775 -5.28 -0.70 -16.30
N GLU A 776 -4.28 -1.23 -17.01
CA GLU A 776 -3.55 -2.44 -16.57
C GLU A 776 -2.72 -2.18 -15.30
N TYR A 777 -2.42 -0.91 -15.00
CA TYR A 777 -1.48 -0.48 -13.97
C TYR A 777 -2.10 0.28 -12.80
N TRP A 778 -3.35 0.71 -12.94
CA TRP A 778 -4.05 1.53 -11.93
C TRP A 778 -4.66 0.71 -10.78
N GLY A 779 -4.34 -0.59 -10.66
CA GLY A 779 -4.92 -1.43 -9.61
C GLY A 779 -6.46 -1.48 -9.65
N PRO A 780 -7.13 -1.69 -8.51
CA PRO A 780 -8.59 -1.63 -8.44
C PRO A 780 -9.10 -0.24 -8.83
N ARG A 781 -9.88 -0.17 -9.92
CA ARG A 781 -10.67 1.01 -10.25
C ARG A 781 -12.10 0.83 -9.74
N VAL A 782 -12.62 1.84 -9.04
CA VAL A 782 -13.98 1.79 -8.49
C VAL A 782 -14.71 3.09 -8.77
N GLY A 783 -16.02 2.95 -8.98
CA GLY A 783 -16.97 4.03 -9.03
C GLY A 783 -17.88 3.98 -7.80
N VAL A 784 -17.97 5.07 -7.05
CA VAL A 784 -18.70 5.13 -5.78
C VAL A 784 -19.58 6.38 -5.75
N PHE A 785 -20.89 6.18 -5.63
CA PHE A 785 -21.83 7.25 -5.31
C PHE A 785 -21.81 7.56 -3.82
N THR A 786 -21.96 8.82 -3.46
CA THR A 786 -22.05 9.29 -2.09
C THR A 786 -23.10 10.39 -1.96
N ASP A 787 -23.80 10.39 -0.83
CA ASP A 787 -24.70 11.47 -0.43
C ASP A 787 -23.95 12.61 0.29
N TRP A 788 -22.64 12.46 0.49
CA TRP A 788 -21.83 13.46 1.17
C TRP A 788 -21.88 14.82 0.46
N THR A 789 -21.96 15.88 1.26
CA THR A 789 -21.85 17.26 0.77
C THR A 789 -20.90 18.11 1.63
N PRO A 790 -20.37 19.24 1.09
CA PRO A 790 -19.58 20.19 1.88
C PRO A 790 -20.33 20.84 3.05
N LEU A 791 -21.65 20.64 3.16
CA LEU A 791 -22.49 21.13 4.25
C LEU A 791 -22.64 20.13 5.41
N ASP A 792 -22.22 18.89 5.24
CA ASP A 792 -22.39 17.85 6.25
C ASP A 792 -21.56 18.17 7.51
N ASP A 793 -22.17 18.00 8.68
CA ASP A 793 -21.59 18.26 10.01
C ASP A 793 -21.03 19.69 10.20
N ARG A 794 -21.55 20.68 9.46
CA ARG A 794 -21.12 22.09 9.53
C ARG A 794 -21.86 22.90 10.60
N ALA A 795 -21.27 24.04 10.98
CA ALA A 795 -21.83 25.04 11.87
C ALA A 795 -22.28 24.54 13.26
N GLN A 796 -21.70 23.44 13.76
CA GLN A 796 -22.08 22.85 15.06
C GLN A 796 -21.58 23.66 16.27
N LEU A 797 -20.37 24.22 16.18
CA LEU A 797 -19.72 24.94 17.29
C LEU A 797 -19.64 26.45 17.08
N PHE A 798 -19.52 26.88 15.83
CA PHE A 798 -19.41 28.29 15.44
C PHE A 798 -20.32 28.54 14.23
N GLU A 799 -20.86 29.75 14.15
CA GLU A 799 -21.58 30.18 12.96
C GLU A 799 -20.63 30.22 11.75
N GLU A 800 -21.10 29.74 10.60
CA GLU A 800 -20.35 29.73 9.35
C GLU A 800 -21.17 30.43 8.26
N ASP A 801 -20.51 31.24 7.42
CA ASP A 801 -21.14 31.87 6.26
C ASP A 801 -21.30 30.84 5.13
N LEU A 802 -22.47 30.22 5.05
CA LEU A 802 -22.79 29.09 4.16
C LEU A 802 -23.88 29.45 3.14
N ASP A 803 -23.81 28.84 1.97
CA ASP A 803 -24.95 28.76 1.05
C ASP A 803 -25.68 27.43 1.26
N THR A 804 -26.83 27.47 1.93
CA THR A 804 -27.63 26.27 2.23
C THR A 804 -28.57 25.85 1.10
N GLU A 805 -28.74 26.69 0.07
CA GLU A 805 -29.58 26.37 -1.09
C GLU A 805 -28.85 25.47 -2.09
N ASP A 806 -27.53 25.63 -2.20
CA ASP A 806 -26.69 24.82 -3.07
C ASP A 806 -25.42 24.34 -2.34
N PRO A 807 -25.36 23.07 -1.91
CA PRO A 807 -24.22 22.56 -1.15
C PRO A 807 -22.89 22.65 -1.89
N TRP A 808 -22.92 22.62 -3.23
CA TRP A 808 -21.74 22.56 -4.09
C TRP A 808 -21.24 23.94 -4.56
N GLN A 809 -21.60 25.01 -3.85
CA GLN A 809 -20.99 26.32 -4.05
C GLN A 809 -19.55 26.32 -3.52
N PHE A 810 -18.64 26.98 -4.24
CA PHE A 810 -17.25 27.13 -3.82
C PHE A 810 -17.12 27.79 -2.45
N LYS A 811 -18.08 28.63 -2.07
CA LYS A 811 -18.23 29.20 -0.72
C LYS A 811 -18.27 28.14 0.38
N ASN A 812 -18.98 27.03 0.17
CA ASN A 812 -19.09 25.95 1.13
C ASN A 812 -17.87 25.02 1.10
N ILE A 813 -17.31 24.83 -0.08
CA ILE A 813 -16.14 23.98 -0.35
C ILE A 813 -14.88 24.59 0.27
N ARG A 814 -14.65 25.89 0.08
CA ARG A 814 -13.47 26.58 0.58
C ARG A 814 -13.45 26.63 2.11
N VAL A 815 -12.29 26.31 2.68
CA VAL A 815 -12.02 26.50 4.11
C VAL A 815 -11.40 27.89 4.28
N ILE A 816 -12.08 28.76 5.02
CA ILE A 816 -11.67 30.15 5.28
C ILE A 816 -11.00 30.25 6.66
#